data_AF-A0A3R7KPK5-F1
#
_entry.id   AF-A0A3R7KPK5-F1
#
_cell.length_a   1.000
_cell.length_b   1.000
_cell.length_c   1.000
_cell.angle_alpha   90.00
_cell.angle_beta   90.00
_cell.angle_gamma   90.00
#
_symmetry.space_group_name_H-M   'P 1'
#
loop_
_entity.id
_entity.type
_entity.pdbx_description
1 polymer ?
#
loop_
_entity_poly.entity_id
_entity_poly.type
_entity_poly.pdbx_seq_one_letter_code
_entity_poly.pdbx_strand_id
1 'polypeptide(L)'
;MGVSAEFLARVQQGEEIFTNVPGTFANESYKTRLPGLVRDVVTNNRSRFSAKQCERLLNLVADMINDAVIPMPSQYPEQAAKSPTSAQWEELLAGKGYTWQNSPWFLGEQYMFHLVLLIAEYYTTCIDPFHPSKVLELAEVTPWALLQTAVGMSAQEEASSQSHHDQLKRFMKLCLWGNKADGCYKEVKDTISGADASLVFDDELLLVDHSDKVISYLEQKAIKAGDAKKLGVQYINDNCGTELLLDLALADHLLAHNWCGKVTLNVKVEPMYVSDATEADVHEHIAEMQCSTRTPEVQALGKRLAGYVQKEQLVVRPDIFWNRYTYYWEMPMELQTRLANEATLVIIKGDLNYRRLLGDRLWPPSTPVEEAVPYFAAAFVSFRTLKSNPVVGIPKEMVDKLEKEDSKWRYNGKRGTIQSVLTPAPLSDNRDHFSAKQSKRLLELADDLINNAKISLPSQYPEQAAKSPSSAHWEELLAGKDYTWQDSPWFMVEQYIFHLLLLMTDYYDTGIDPFRPSYVDVKAFGKDAELKQESPWLLLQTAVSLVSQKGESPQTHHDQLKRFMKLCLWGNKADGSNQKVMDTMNVTDTSLVFDDELLVVDHSDEIISYLEHKAAETSGPKNLRVEFICDNVGTELLLDLAMTDYLLTHDWCGKVTFNVKAEPLYVSDVMIPDVHEYIAEMQRPTRTPEVQELGKRLAEHVRTQQLVIRADDYWNMYTYYWEMPTELQTRLAKEATLVILKGDLNYRRLLGDRMWPPSTPVLDVMPYFPTAFVAFRILKSGLVVGIPEETVERLEKDDPDWRYNGKRGTIQSVLKAAPQL
;
A
#
# COMPACT_ATOMS: atom_id res chain seq x y z
N MET A 1 -14.39 -13.48 1.53
CA MET A 1 -15.67 -14.18 1.28
C MET A 1 -15.52 -15.06 0.05
N GLY A 2 -16.08 -16.27 0.04
CA GLY A 2 -16.24 -17.04 -1.19
C GLY A 2 -17.64 -16.83 -1.74
N VAL A 3 -17.77 -16.28 -2.95
CA VAL A 3 -19.04 -16.35 -3.70
C VAL A 3 -19.44 -17.81 -3.92
N SER A 4 -20.74 -18.13 -3.87
CA SER A 4 -21.18 -19.50 -4.09
C SER A 4 -20.78 -19.98 -5.49
N ALA A 5 -20.46 -21.27 -5.62
CA ALA A 5 -20.18 -21.88 -6.92
C ALA A 5 -21.37 -21.70 -7.90
N GLU A 6 -22.60 -21.66 -7.36
CA GLU A 6 -23.82 -21.38 -8.11
C GLU A 6 -23.85 -19.97 -8.68
N PHE A 7 -23.44 -18.96 -7.89
CA PHE A 7 -23.31 -17.59 -8.36
C PHE A 7 -22.25 -17.48 -9.46
N LEU A 8 -21.06 -18.05 -9.24
CA LEU A 8 -19.99 -18.05 -10.24
C LEU A 8 -20.42 -18.75 -11.54
N ALA A 9 -21.10 -19.89 -11.44
CA ALA A 9 -21.65 -20.57 -12.61
C ALA A 9 -22.67 -19.71 -13.35
N ARG A 10 -23.52 -18.96 -12.63
CA ARG A 10 -24.48 -18.02 -13.21
C ARG A 10 -23.78 -16.84 -13.92
N VAL A 11 -22.72 -16.30 -13.33
CA VAL A 11 -21.89 -15.24 -13.95
C VAL A 11 -21.21 -15.76 -15.22
N GLN A 12 -20.66 -16.98 -15.17
CA GLN A 12 -19.99 -17.62 -16.32
C GLN A 12 -20.94 -17.99 -17.46
N GLN A 13 -22.23 -18.17 -17.19
CA GLN A 13 -23.27 -18.30 -18.22
C GLN A 13 -23.62 -16.96 -18.88
N GLY A 14 -23.33 -15.84 -18.22
CA GLY A 14 -23.51 -14.51 -18.78
C GLY A 14 -22.57 -14.26 -19.95
N GLU A 15 -23.09 -13.68 -21.03
CA GLU A 15 -22.27 -13.31 -22.17
C GLU A 15 -21.25 -12.23 -21.77
N GLU A 16 -19.98 -12.51 -22.04
CA GLU A 16 -18.89 -11.57 -21.90
C GLU A 16 -18.84 -10.63 -23.11
N ILE A 17 -18.62 -9.34 -22.87
CA ILE A 17 -18.61 -8.35 -23.94
C ILE A 17 -17.24 -8.39 -24.64
N PHE A 18 -17.22 -8.73 -25.93
CA PHE A 18 -16.00 -8.74 -26.74
C PHE A 18 -15.87 -7.50 -27.63
N THR A 19 -14.62 -7.10 -27.88
CA THR A 19 -14.29 -5.97 -28.76
C THR A 19 -14.58 -6.24 -30.25
N ASN A 20 -14.81 -7.50 -30.65
CA ASN A 20 -14.94 -7.90 -32.06
C ASN A 20 -16.38 -7.86 -32.59
N VAL A 21 -17.39 -7.62 -31.75
CA VAL A 21 -18.80 -7.72 -32.13
C VAL A 21 -19.24 -6.45 -32.87
N PRO A 22 -19.50 -6.50 -34.20
CA PRO A 22 -19.77 -5.29 -34.99
C PRO A 22 -21.00 -4.52 -34.51
N GLY A 23 -20.93 -3.19 -34.53
CA GLY A 23 -22.03 -2.31 -34.14
C GLY A 23 -22.23 -2.16 -32.62
N THR A 24 -21.43 -2.84 -31.80
CA THR A 24 -21.41 -2.64 -30.34
C THR A 24 -20.58 -1.44 -29.93
N PHE A 25 -20.88 -0.86 -28.76
CA PHE A 25 -20.11 0.26 -28.20
C PHE A 25 -18.63 -0.09 -27.98
N ALA A 26 -18.34 -1.33 -27.55
CA ALA A 26 -16.98 -1.83 -27.41
C ALA A 26 -16.24 -1.83 -28.75
N ASN A 27 -16.83 -2.39 -29.80
CA ASN A 27 -16.19 -2.44 -31.13
C ASN A 27 -15.91 -1.05 -31.71
N GLU A 28 -16.87 -0.13 -31.60
CA GLU A 28 -16.68 1.26 -32.07
C GLU A 28 -15.62 2.01 -31.25
N SER A 29 -15.54 1.76 -29.93
CA SER A 29 -14.56 2.39 -29.05
C SER A 29 -13.12 2.02 -29.42
N TYR A 30 -12.85 0.76 -29.77
CA TYR A 30 -11.51 0.32 -30.17
C TYR A 30 -11.08 0.79 -31.55
N LYS A 31 -12.03 1.03 -32.45
CA LYS A 31 -11.73 1.57 -33.79
C LYS A 31 -11.45 3.06 -33.79
N THR A 32 -12.00 3.81 -32.83
CA THR A 32 -12.00 5.27 -32.88
C THR A 32 -11.61 5.94 -31.56
N ARG A 33 -12.38 5.74 -30.49
CA ARG A 33 -12.26 6.46 -29.22
C ARG A 33 -10.95 6.19 -28.48
N LEU A 34 -10.60 4.92 -28.25
CA LEU A 34 -9.40 4.56 -27.47
C LEU A 34 -8.09 4.92 -28.21
N PRO A 35 -7.94 4.68 -29.54
CA PRO A 35 -6.79 5.20 -30.28
C PRO A 35 -6.74 6.73 -30.28
N GLY A 36 -7.88 7.42 -30.33
CA GLY A 36 -7.98 8.88 -30.18
C GLY A 36 -7.43 9.37 -28.85
N LEU A 37 -7.85 8.74 -27.75
CA LEU A 37 -7.40 9.03 -26.39
C LEU A 37 -5.87 8.93 -26.26
N VAL A 38 -5.26 7.87 -26.81
CA VAL A 38 -3.79 7.72 -26.76
C VAL A 38 -3.09 8.81 -27.59
N ARG A 39 -3.67 9.26 -28.71
CA ARG A 39 -3.16 10.44 -29.45
C ARG A 39 -3.25 11.72 -28.64
N ASP A 40 -4.32 11.89 -27.85
CA ASP A 40 -4.50 13.05 -26.98
C ASP A 40 -3.46 13.05 -25.86
N VAL A 41 -3.14 11.88 -25.28
CA VAL A 41 -2.04 11.71 -24.32
C VAL A 41 -0.72 12.21 -24.91
N VAL A 42 -0.39 11.81 -26.15
CA VAL A 42 0.82 12.30 -26.84
C VAL A 42 0.77 13.81 -27.03
N THR A 43 -0.36 14.34 -27.49
CA THR A 43 -0.52 15.77 -27.81
C THR A 43 -0.39 16.64 -26.56
N ASN A 44 -1.02 16.24 -25.46
CA ASN A 44 -1.07 17.00 -24.22
C ASN A 44 0.22 16.89 -23.40
N ASN A 45 1.10 15.93 -23.70
CA ASN A 45 2.35 15.71 -22.98
C ASN A 45 3.61 15.92 -23.83
N ARG A 46 3.53 16.57 -25.00
CA ARG A 46 4.70 16.81 -25.88
C ARG A 46 5.88 17.50 -25.18
N SER A 47 5.61 18.34 -24.18
CA SER A 47 6.64 19.03 -23.39
C SER A 47 7.16 18.19 -22.21
N ARG A 48 6.43 17.14 -21.80
CA ARG A 48 6.73 16.28 -20.65
C ARG A 48 7.36 14.95 -21.05
N PHE A 49 7.09 14.48 -22.27
CA PHE A 49 7.59 13.21 -22.80
C PHE A 49 8.75 13.41 -23.76
N SER A 50 9.67 12.44 -23.74
CA SER A 50 10.69 12.29 -24.76
C SER A 50 10.08 11.96 -26.13
N ALA A 51 10.84 12.23 -27.19
CA ALA A 51 10.44 11.86 -28.55
C ALA A 51 10.18 10.35 -28.69
N LYS A 52 10.95 9.52 -27.99
CA LYS A 52 10.83 8.06 -28.00
C LYS A 52 9.54 7.57 -27.33
N GLN A 53 9.14 8.18 -26.21
CA GLN A 53 7.86 7.88 -25.55
C GLN A 53 6.69 8.26 -26.47
N CYS A 54 6.73 9.47 -27.05
CA CYS A 54 5.73 9.91 -28.02
C CYS A 54 5.60 8.96 -29.23
N GLU A 55 6.74 8.54 -29.81
CA GLU A 55 6.78 7.60 -30.93
C GLU A 55 6.17 6.24 -30.55
N ARG A 56 6.54 5.68 -29.40
CA ARG A 56 5.99 4.39 -28.93
C ARG A 56 4.48 4.44 -28.69
N LEU A 57 3.96 5.54 -28.14
CA LEU A 57 2.52 5.74 -27.98
C LEU A 57 1.80 5.86 -29.33
N LEU A 58 2.40 6.53 -30.32
CA LEU A 58 1.84 6.61 -31.68
C LEU A 58 1.88 5.25 -32.40
N ASN A 59 2.90 4.43 -32.13
CA ASN A 59 2.93 3.04 -32.62
C ASN A 59 1.82 2.21 -31.98
N LEU A 60 1.59 2.33 -30.66
CA LEU A 60 0.44 1.70 -30.00
C LEU A 60 -0.89 2.11 -30.66
N VAL A 61 -1.06 3.38 -31.00
CA VAL A 61 -2.25 3.85 -31.75
C VAL A 61 -2.40 3.11 -33.09
N ALA A 62 -1.31 2.94 -33.83
CA ALA A 62 -1.33 2.21 -35.09
C ALA A 62 -1.67 0.72 -34.88
N ASP A 63 -1.09 0.10 -33.86
CA ASP A 63 -1.34 -1.29 -33.48
C ASP A 63 -2.82 -1.52 -33.12
N MET A 64 -3.44 -0.62 -32.37
CA MET A 64 -4.86 -0.69 -32.03
C MET A 64 -5.77 -0.59 -33.26
N ILE A 65 -5.46 0.32 -34.19
CA ILE A 65 -6.24 0.53 -35.42
C ILE A 65 -6.12 -0.66 -36.37
N ASN A 66 -4.92 -1.24 -36.47
CA ASN A 66 -4.63 -2.37 -37.34
C ASN A 66 -4.94 -3.74 -36.72
N ASP A 67 -5.57 -3.75 -35.54
CA ASP A 67 -5.93 -4.97 -34.81
C ASP A 67 -4.72 -5.90 -34.55
N ALA A 68 -3.60 -5.31 -34.15
CA ALA A 68 -2.41 -6.06 -33.79
C ALA A 68 -2.64 -6.86 -32.49
N VAL A 69 -1.78 -7.87 -32.28
CA VAL A 69 -1.71 -8.63 -31.02
C VAL A 69 -1.40 -7.68 -29.86
N ILE A 70 -2.10 -7.86 -28.74
CA ILE A 70 -1.87 -7.08 -27.53
C ILE A 70 -0.43 -7.36 -27.03
N PRO A 71 0.42 -6.33 -26.86
CA PRO A 71 1.80 -6.52 -26.44
C PRO A 71 1.87 -6.96 -24.97
N MET A 72 2.86 -7.77 -24.62
CA MET A 72 3.07 -8.23 -23.24
C MET A 72 3.81 -7.19 -22.40
N PRO A 73 3.57 -7.11 -21.07
CA PRO A 73 4.36 -6.27 -20.17
C PRO A 73 5.87 -6.51 -20.28
N SER A 74 6.29 -7.77 -20.47
CA SER A 74 7.69 -8.18 -20.66
C SER A 74 8.42 -7.50 -21.82
N GLN A 75 7.71 -6.86 -22.76
CA GLN A 75 8.31 -6.03 -23.82
C GLN A 75 8.84 -4.68 -23.31
N TYR A 76 8.48 -4.30 -22.08
CA TYR A 76 8.91 -3.09 -21.39
C TYR A 76 9.57 -3.43 -20.03
N PRO A 77 10.67 -4.21 -20.02
CA PRO A 77 11.16 -4.90 -18.82
C PRO A 77 11.51 -3.96 -17.66
N GLU A 78 12.09 -2.79 -17.95
CA GLU A 78 12.47 -1.81 -16.92
C GLU A 78 11.27 -1.23 -16.16
N GLN A 79 10.14 -1.01 -16.84
CA GLN A 79 8.93 -0.48 -16.22
C GLN A 79 8.08 -1.60 -15.64
N ALA A 80 8.00 -2.75 -16.32
CA ALA A 80 7.27 -3.91 -15.86
C ALA A 80 7.80 -4.43 -14.51
N ALA A 81 9.13 -4.43 -14.31
CA ALA A 81 9.75 -4.82 -13.05
C ALA A 81 9.41 -3.90 -11.86
N LYS A 82 8.98 -2.66 -12.12
CA LYS A 82 8.61 -1.67 -11.09
C LYS A 82 7.11 -1.60 -10.83
N SER A 83 6.31 -2.21 -11.70
CA SER A 83 4.86 -2.16 -11.64
C SER A 83 4.33 -3.29 -10.75
N PRO A 84 3.44 -2.98 -9.78
CA PRO A 84 2.87 -3.98 -8.89
C PRO A 84 1.84 -4.91 -9.58
N THR A 85 1.42 -4.59 -10.81
CA THR A 85 0.38 -5.33 -11.54
C THR A 85 0.88 -6.00 -12.82
N SER A 86 2.11 -5.72 -13.28
CA SER A 86 2.61 -6.26 -14.55
C SER A 86 2.71 -7.79 -14.59
N ALA A 87 3.04 -8.44 -13.47
CA ALA A 87 3.06 -9.91 -13.40
C ALA A 87 1.66 -10.51 -13.62
N GLN A 88 0.63 -9.91 -13.02
CA GLN A 88 -0.77 -10.31 -13.22
C GLN A 88 -1.18 -10.16 -14.68
N TRP A 89 -0.81 -9.05 -15.32
CA TRP A 89 -1.12 -8.84 -16.73
C TRP A 89 -0.41 -9.83 -17.65
N GLU A 90 0.84 -10.19 -17.34
CA GLU A 90 1.57 -11.20 -18.09
C GLU A 90 0.82 -12.54 -18.06
N GLU A 91 0.35 -12.98 -16.87
CA GLU A 91 -0.43 -14.21 -16.72
C GLU A 91 -1.77 -14.15 -17.47
N LEU A 92 -2.51 -13.04 -17.37
CA LEU A 92 -3.82 -12.87 -18.00
C LEU A 92 -3.74 -12.93 -19.54
N LEU A 93 -2.64 -12.47 -20.13
CA LEU A 93 -2.44 -12.38 -21.57
C LEU A 93 -1.72 -13.60 -22.17
N ALA A 94 -0.92 -14.31 -21.38
CA ALA A 94 -0.08 -15.41 -21.84
C ALA A 94 -0.89 -16.50 -22.56
N GLY A 95 -0.47 -16.83 -23.79
CA GLY A 95 -1.06 -17.90 -24.59
C GLY A 95 -2.48 -17.64 -25.11
N LYS A 96 -3.05 -16.45 -24.89
CA LYS A 96 -4.43 -16.13 -25.31
C LYS A 96 -4.54 -15.72 -26.78
N GLY A 97 -3.48 -15.11 -27.34
CA GLY A 97 -3.49 -14.60 -28.71
C GLY A 97 -4.48 -13.46 -28.94
N TYR A 98 -4.82 -12.71 -27.89
CA TYR A 98 -5.75 -11.58 -27.97
C TYR A 98 -5.18 -10.46 -28.85
N THR A 99 -6.06 -9.84 -29.64
CA THR A 99 -5.77 -8.62 -30.40
C THR A 99 -6.63 -7.47 -29.88
N TRP A 100 -6.27 -6.23 -30.22
CA TRP A 100 -6.99 -5.05 -29.73
C TRP A 100 -8.47 -5.04 -30.08
N GLN A 101 -8.86 -5.60 -31.22
CA GLN A 101 -10.25 -5.75 -31.65
C GLN A 101 -10.77 -7.17 -31.49
N ASN A 102 -10.03 -8.10 -30.86
CA ASN A 102 -10.50 -9.43 -30.48
C ASN A 102 -10.03 -9.84 -29.07
N SER A 103 -10.61 -9.21 -28.05
CA SER A 103 -10.39 -9.50 -26.63
C SER A 103 -11.65 -9.21 -25.79
N PRO A 104 -11.76 -9.71 -24.55
CA PRO A 104 -12.77 -9.24 -23.61
C PRO A 104 -12.61 -7.73 -23.38
N TRP A 105 -13.71 -6.98 -23.47
CA TRP A 105 -13.68 -5.52 -23.44
C TRP A 105 -13.06 -4.97 -22.16
N PHE A 106 -13.52 -5.41 -20.98
CA PHE A 106 -12.96 -4.95 -19.71
C PHE A 106 -11.45 -5.19 -19.60
N LEU A 107 -11.00 -6.38 -20.02
CA LEU A 107 -9.59 -6.77 -19.98
C LEU A 107 -8.75 -5.88 -20.88
N GLY A 108 -9.14 -5.76 -22.16
CA GLY A 108 -8.39 -4.97 -23.12
C GLY A 108 -8.36 -3.49 -22.75
N GLU A 109 -9.43 -2.96 -22.16
CA GLU A 109 -9.57 -1.52 -21.93
C GLU A 109 -8.72 -1.12 -20.73
N GLN A 110 -8.81 -1.89 -19.64
CA GLN A 110 -8.00 -1.66 -18.46
C GLN A 110 -6.51 -1.92 -18.74
N TYR A 111 -6.18 -2.94 -19.54
CA TYR A 111 -4.79 -3.20 -19.93
C TYR A 111 -4.20 -2.08 -20.78
N MET A 112 -4.98 -1.46 -21.67
CA MET A 112 -4.51 -0.31 -22.46
C MET A 112 -3.99 0.82 -21.57
N PHE A 113 -4.69 1.15 -20.48
CA PHE A 113 -4.24 2.18 -19.54
C PHE A 113 -2.94 1.78 -18.82
N HIS A 114 -2.83 0.52 -18.38
CA HIS A 114 -1.59 -0.01 -17.80
C HIS A 114 -0.41 0.08 -18.79
N LEU A 115 -0.65 -0.30 -20.05
CA LEU A 115 0.35 -0.22 -21.10
C LEU A 115 0.77 1.22 -21.41
N VAL A 116 -0.15 2.18 -21.36
CA VAL A 116 0.17 3.62 -21.46
C VAL A 116 1.10 4.03 -20.31
N LEU A 117 0.90 3.56 -19.08
CA LEU A 117 1.82 3.83 -17.96
C LEU A 117 3.22 3.24 -18.19
N LEU A 118 3.31 2.02 -18.72
CA LEU A 118 4.59 1.41 -19.09
C LEU A 118 5.31 2.21 -20.18
N ILE A 119 4.61 2.59 -21.25
CA ILE A 119 5.21 3.32 -22.37
C ILE A 119 5.58 4.75 -21.98
N ALA A 120 4.75 5.40 -21.16
CA ALA A 120 5.02 6.74 -20.61
C ALA A 120 6.09 6.73 -19.51
N GLU A 121 6.60 5.55 -19.12
CA GLU A 121 7.61 5.37 -18.08
C GLU A 121 7.16 5.97 -16.72
N TYR A 122 5.86 5.86 -16.42
CA TYR A 122 5.25 6.35 -15.18
C TYR A 122 5.95 5.77 -13.94
N TYR A 123 6.27 4.48 -13.93
CA TYR A 123 6.91 3.81 -12.80
C TYR A 123 8.36 4.26 -12.53
N THR A 124 8.92 5.09 -13.39
CA THR A 124 10.23 5.71 -13.20
C THR A 124 10.14 7.21 -12.97
N THR A 125 9.22 7.88 -13.67
CA THR A 125 9.12 9.33 -13.68
C THR A 125 8.08 9.87 -12.70
N CYS A 126 7.12 9.03 -12.29
CA CYS A 126 5.89 9.38 -11.57
C CYS A 126 5.07 10.49 -12.26
N ILE A 127 5.28 10.69 -13.58
CA ILE A 127 4.52 11.66 -14.36
C ILE A 127 3.20 11.01 -14.77
N ASP A 128 2.09 11.49 -14.21
CA ASP A 128 0.75 11.09 -14.64
C ASP A 128 0.50 11.54 -16.10
N PRO A 129 0.34 10.60 -17.06
CA PRO A 129 0.13 10.92 -18.46
C PRO A 129 -1.24 11.57 -18.74
N PHE A 130 -2.19 11.46 -17.81
CA PHE A 130 -3.53 11.98 -17.94
C PHE A 130 -3.75 13.29 -17.18
N HIS A 131 -2.82 13.69 -16.30
CA HIS A 131 -2.92 14.92 -15.50
C HIS A 131 -3.27 16.18 -16.32
N PRO A 132 -2.68 16.44 -17.51
CA PRO A 132 -3.09 17.59 -18.32
C PRO A 132 -4.58 17.57 -18.70
N SER A 133 -5.14 16.39 -18.97
CA SER A 133 -6.57 16.24 -19.27
C SER A 133 -7.43 16.40 -18.02
N LYS A 134 -6.96 15.92 -16.87
CA LYS A 134 -7.65 16.03 -15.57
C LYS A 134 -7.86 17.49 -15.15
N VAL A 135 -6.82 18.31 -15.24
CA VAL A 135 -6.87 19.72 -14.80
C VAL A 135 -7.48 20.67 -15.84
N LEU A 136 -7.63 20.22 -17.09
CA LEU A 136 -8.22 21.03 -18.17
C LEU A 136 -9.62 21.51 -17.79
N GLU A 137 -10.44 20.61 -17.23
CA GLU A 137 -11.81 20.92 -16.84
C GLU A 137 -11.84 22.01 -15.76
N LEU A 138 -10.93 21.97 -14.78
CA LEU A 138 -10.84 22.96 -13.69
C LEU A 138 -10.48 24.37 -14.15
N ALA A 139 -9.95 24.53 -15.36
CA ALA A 139 -9.73 25.84 -15.97
C ALA A 139 -11.01 26.45 -16.56
N GLU A 140 -12.05 25.65 -16.80
CA GLU A 140 -13.33 26.11 -17.34
C GLU A 140 -14.22 26.72 -16.25
N VAL A 141 -15.22 27.52 -16.64
CA VAL A 141 -16.18 28.15 -15.71
C VAL A 141 -17.20 27.13 -15.17
N THR A 142 -17.53 26.12 -15.97
CA THR A 142 -18.62 25.16 -15.70
C THR A 142 -18.47 24.42 -14.36
N PRO A 143 -17.32 23.79 -14.02
CA PRO A 143 -17.21 23.04 -12.76
C PRO A 143 -17.45 23.92 -11.54
N TRP A 144 -16.98 25.17 -11.59
CA TRP A 144 -17.13 26.12 -10.49
C TRP A 144 -18.55 26.67 -10.39
N ALA A 145 -19.26 26.89 -11.50
CA ALA A 145 -20.67 27.27 -11.49
C ALA A 145 -21.56 26.16 -10.89
N LEU A 146 -21.27 24.89 -11.23
CA LEU A 146 -21.95 23.73 -10.68
C LEU A 146 -21.67 23.56 -9.18
N LEU A 147 -20.40 23.69 -8.77
CA LEU A 147 -20.02 23.67 -7.37
C LEU A 147 -20.66 24.83 -6.60
N GLN A 148 -20.69 26.04 -7.17
CA GLN A 148 -21.33 27.21 -6.55
C GLN A 148 -22.82 26.96 -6.32
N THR A 149 -23.50 26.28 -7.24
CA THR A 149 -24.90 25.89 -7.08
C THR A 149 -25.05 24.94 -5.89
N ALA A 150 -24.19 23.93 -5.77
CA ALA A 150 -24.20 23.00 -4.64
C ALA A 150 -23.94 23.70 -3.30
N VAL A 151 -22.99 24.64 -3.26
CA VAL A 151 -22.63 25.39 -2.04
C VAL A 151 -23.72 26.40 -1.66
N GLY A 152 -24.31 27.11 -2.63
CA GLY A 152 -25.35 28.10 -2.41
C GLY A 152 -26.63 27.51 -1.81
N MET A 153 -26.92 26.24 -2.10
CA MET A 153 -28.04 25.51 -1.51
C MET A 153 -27.89 25.31 0.00
N SER A 154 -26.69 25.02 0.48
CA SER A 154 -26.42 24.84 1.92
C SER A 154 -26.62 26.12 2.74
N ALA A 155 -26.63 27.30 2.11
CA ALA A 155 -26.74 28.60 2.78
C ALA A 155 -28.18 29.15 2.86
N GLN A 156 -29.12 28.63 2.05
CA GLN A 156 -30.45 29.22 1.88
C GLN A 156 -31.58 28.56 2.72
N GLU A 157 -31.34 27.40 3.34
CA GLU A 157 -32.42 26.62 3.98
C GLU A 157 -32.04 26.10 5.38
N GLU A 158 -32.02 26.99 6.39
CA GLU A 158 -31.94 26.63 7.82
C GLU A 158 -33.33 26.53 8.51
N ALA A 159 -34.43 26.37 7.76
CA ALA A 159 -35.78 26.66 8.28
C ALA A 159 -36.77 25.49 8.53
N SER A 160 -36.49 24.20 8.24
CA SER A 160 -37.33 23.08 8.72
C SER A 160 -36.69 21.68 8.59
N SER A 161 -37.18 20.67 9.33
CA SER A 161 -36.67 19.28 9.29
C SER A 161 -36.95 18.54 7.97
N GLN A 162 -37.97 18.95 7.21
CA GLN A 162 -38.24 18.42 5.85
C GLN A 162 -37.12 18.81 4.87
N SER A 163 -36.47 19.96 5.11
CA SER A 163 -35.39 20.49 4.27
C SER A 163 -34.13 19.63 4.32
N HIS A 164 -33.80 19.02 5.46
CA HIS A 164 -32.56 18.24 5.61
C HIS A 164 -32.53 16.96 4.76
N HIS A 165 -33.66 16.24 4.71
CA HIS A 165 -33.84 15.05 3.87
C HIS A 165 -33.76 15.41 2.38
N ASP A 166 -34.48 16.46 1.97
CA ASP A 166 -34.53 16.91 0.56
C ASP A 166 -33.18 17.48 0.09
N GLN A 167 -32.42 18.13 0.97
CA GLN A 167 -31.06 18.58 0.69
C GLN A 167 -30.13 17.40 0.37
N LEU A 168 -30.08 16.38 1.23
CA LEU A 168 -29.24 15.20 0.98
C LEU A 168 -29.64 14.51 -0.33
N LYS A 169 -30.94 14.33 -0.57
CA LYS A 169 -31.47 13.78 -1.84
C LYS A 169 -30.99 14.59 -3.05
N ARG A 170 -30.98 15.91 -2.95
CA ARG A 170 -30.50 16.78 -4.03
C ARG A 170 -29.00 16.66 -4.23
N PHE A 171 -28.19 16.61 -3.17
CA PHE A 171 -26.75 16.33 -3.30
C PHE A 171 -26.45 14.98 -3.94
N MET A 172 -27.22 13.92 -3.63
CA MET A 172 -27.07 12.62 -4.28
C MET A 172 -27.31 12.72 -5.80
N LYS A 173 -28.34 13.48 -6.22
CA LYS A 173 -28.62 13.75 -7.64
C LYS A 173 -27.51 14.59 -8.30
N LEU A 174 -26.97 15.60 -7.60
CA LEU A 174 -25.84 16.38 -8.09
C LEU A 174 -24.61 15.49 -8.33
N CYS A 175 -24.27 14.60 -7.38
CA CYS A 175 -23.14 13.67 -7.51
C CYS A 175 -23.32 12.66 -8.65
N LEU A 176 -24.56 12.16 -8.85
CA LEU A 176 -24.88 11.31 -10.00
C LEU A 176 -24.59 12.00 -11.33
N TRP A 177 -25.08 13.24 -11.47
CA TRP A 177 -25.04 13.95 -12.74
C TRP A 177 -23.77 14.77 -12.97
N GLY A 178 -22.93 14.97 -11.94
CA GLY A 178 -21.58 15.50 -12.10
C GLY A 178 -20.76 14.75 -13.15
N ASN A 179 -20.99 13.43 -13.24
CA ASN A 179 -20.36 12.53 -14.21
C ASN A 179 -20.78 12.82 -15.69
N LYS A 180 -21.81 13.66 -15.92
CA LYS A 180 -22.17 14.14 -17.27
C LYS A 180 -21.27 15.28 -17.76
N ALA A 181 -20.64 16.05 -16.87
CA ALA A 181 -19.77 17.18 -17.24
C ALA A 181 -18.49 16.71 -17.97
N ASP A 182 -18.03 15.51 -17.60
CA ASP A 182 -16.95 14.74 -18.25
C ASP A 182 -17.30 14.22 -19.67
N GLY A 183 -18.56 14.37 -20.12
CA GLY A 183 -19.14 13.59 -21.23
C GLY A 183 -18.32 13.51 -22.53
N CYS A 184 -17.89 12.29 -22.88
CA CYS A 184 -17.53 11.84 -24.23
C CYS A 184 -18.66 12.06 -25.28
N TYR A 185 -19.88 12.39 -24.84
CA TYR A 185 -21.04 12.68 -25.68
C TYR A 185 -21.31 14.19 -25.69
N LYS A 186 -20.91 14.86 -26.77
CA LYS A 186 -21.06 16.30 -26.96
C LYS A 186 -22.49 16.81 -26.71
N GLU A 187 -23.50 16.05 -27.17
CA GLU A 187 -24.92 16.37 -26.96
C GLU A 187 -25.34 16.45 -25.48
N VAL A 188 -24.66 15.72 -24.59
CA VAL A 188 -24.93 15.76 -23.15
C VAL A 188 -24.10 16.85 -22.48
N LYS A 189 -22.84 17.02 -22.87
CA LYS A 189 -21.95 18.07 -22.36
C LYS A 189 -22.53 19.48 -22.62
N ASP A 190 -23.09 19.69 -23.81
CA ASP A 190 -23.69 20.98 -24.20
C ASP A 190 -24.91 21.36 -23.34
N THR A 191 -25.60 20.38 -22.73
CA THR A 191 -26.79 20.65 -21.87
C THR A 191 -26.46 21.20 -20.48
N ILE A 192 -25.20 21.16 -20.07
CA ILE A 192 -24.74 21.54 -18.72
C ILE A 192 -23.51 22.44 -18.74
N SER A 193 -23.28 23.17 -19.85
CA SER A 193 -22.11 24.02 -20.03
C SER A 193 -22.42 25.52 -19.86
N GLY A 194 -21.43 26.30 -19.40
CA GLY A 194 -21.51 27.76 -19.34
C GLY A 194 -21.74 28.35 -17.95
N ALA A 195 -21.81 29.68 -17.87
CA ALA A 195 -21.95 30.40 -16.60
C ALA A 195 -23.32 30.18 -15.92
N ASP A 196 -24.35 29.84 -16.70
CA ASP A 196 -25.71 29.52 -16.24
C ASP A 196 -25.93 28.01 -16.09
N ALA A 197 -24.87 27.20 -16.08
CA ALA A 197 -24.96 25.75 -15.92
C ALA A 197 -25.68 25.39 -14.61
N SER A 198 -26.73 24.57 -14.72
CA SER A 198 -27.44 24.03 -13.56
C SER A 198 -27.68 22.54 -13.75
N LEU A 199 -27.58 21.78 -12.66
CA LEU A 199 -27.86 20.34 -12.62
C LEU A 199 -29.35 20.09 -12.27
N VAL A 200 -30.26 20.84 -12.92
CA VAL A 200 -31.70 20.58 -12.85
C VAL A 200 -32.03 19.58 -13.94
N PHE A 201 -32.20 18.32 -13.56
CA PHE A 201 -32.58 17.26 -14.48
C PHE A 201 -34.00 16.81 -14.23
N ASP A 202 -34.66 16.41 -15.31
CA ASP A 202 -35.94 15.75 -15.25
C ASP A 202 -35.79 14.41 -14.51
N ASP A 203 -36.65 14.18 -13.52
CA ASP A 203 -36.72 12.92 -12.79
C ASP A 203 -37.02 11.73 -13.73
N GLU A 204 -37.61 11.99 -14.91
CA GLU A 204 -37.81 10.98 -15.97
C GLU A 204 -36.49 10.38 -16.52
N LEU A 205 -35.34 11.05 -16.33
CA LEU A 205 -34.03 10.53 -16.73
C LEU A 205 -33.42 9.55 -15.71
N LEU A 206 -34.01 9.45 -14.52
CA LEU A 206 -33.58 8.56 -13.44
C LEU A 206 -34.40 7.27 -13.49
N LEU A 207 -33.76 6.18 -13.93
CA LEU A 207 -34.48 4.91 -14.14
C LEU A 207 -34.79 4.17 -12.83
N VAL A 208 -33.96 4.41 -11.83
CA VAL A 208 -34.11 3.90 -10.46
C VAL A 208 -33.69 5.00 -9.50
N ASP A 209 -34.55 5.35 -8.56
CA ASP A 209 -34.26 6.30 -7.48
C ASP A 209 -34.45 5.63 -6.12
N HIS A 210 -33.37 5.19 -5.49
CA HIS A 210 -33.35 4.68 -4.14
C HIS A 210 -32.88 5.72 -3.09
N SER A 211 -32.83 7.02 -3.43
CA SER A 211 -32.37 8.06 -2.50
C SER A 211 -33.12 8.06 -1.17
N ASP A 212 -34.46 8.03 -1.20
CA ASP A 212 -35.27 8.00 0.04
C ASP A 212 -34.99 6.75 0.90
N LYS A 213 -34.73 5.60 0.25
CA LYS A 213 -34.36 4.35 0.94
C LYS A 213 -33.01 4.48 1.65
N VAL A 214 -32.04 5.12 1.00
CA VAL A 214 -30.69 5.34 1.54
C VAL A 214 -30.74 6.31 2.72
N ILE A 215 -31.48 7.41 2.60
CA ILE A 215 -31.61 8.41 3.67
C ILE A 215 -32.28 7.77 4.90
N SER A 216 -33.41 7.09 4.69
CA SER A 216 -34.11 6.36 5.77
C SER A 216 -33.21 5.33 6.45
N TYR A 217 -32.32 4.67 5.70
CA TYR A 217 -31.36 3.71 6.25
C TYR A 217 -30.31 4.40 7.13
N LEU A 218 -29.76 5.54 6.72
CA LEU A 218 -28.80 6.30 7.54
C LEU A 218 -29.45 6.78 8.84
N GLU A 219 -30.70 7.27 8.79
CA GLU A 219 -31.46 7.67 9.98
C GLU A 219 -31.65 6.50 10.94
N GLN A 220 -32.06 5.33 10.44
CA GLN A 220 -32.22 4.12 11.25
C GLN A 220 -30.90 3.67 11.89
N LYS A 221 -29.78 3.75 11.16
CA LYS A 221 -28.45 3.42 11.69
C LYS A 221 -28.00 4.40 12.74
N ALA A 222 -28.26 5.69 12.56
CA ALA A 222 -27.97 6.73 13.54
C ALA A 222 -28.74 6.48 14.85
N ILE A 223 -30.04 6.18 14.76
CA ILE A 223 -30.88 5.82 15.92
C ILE A 223 -30.28 4.60 16.64
N LYS A 224 -29.90 3.55 15.88
CA LYS A 224 -29.32 2.33 16.46
C LYS A 224 -27.96 2.58 17.13
N ALA A 225 -27.13 3.45 16.57
CA ALA A 225 -25.82 3.79 17.11
C ALA A 225 -25.89 4.79 18.29
N GLY A 226 -27.04 5.47 18.45
CA GLY A 226 -27.28 6.53 19.43
C GLY A 226 -26.66 7.88 19.06
N ASP A 227 -25.86 7.93 17.99
CA ASP A 227 -25.26 9.15 17.45
C ASP A 227 -24.85 8.90 15.99
N ALA A 228 -25.29 9.77 15.08
CA ALA A 228 -24.93 9.70 13.67
C ALA A 228 -23.41 9.89 13.44
N LYS A 229 -22.70 10.57 14.35
CA LYS A 229 -21.23 10.72 14.28
C LYS A 229 -20.46 9.40 14.42
N LYS A 230 -21.12 8.33 14.87
CA LYS A 230 -20.52 6.98 14.88
C LYS A 230 -20.61 6.26 13.53
N LEU A 231 -21.38 6.81 12.59
CA LEU A 231 -21.50 6.25 11.25
C LEU A 231 -20.31 6.67 10.40
N GLY A 232 -19.86 5.76 9.54
CA GLY A 232 -18.87 6.00 8.50
C GLY A 232 -19.51 5.89 7.11
N VAL A 233 -19.26 6.86 6.24
CA VAL A 233 -19.63 6.78 4.82
C VAL A 233 -18.35 6.67 4.00
N GLN A 234 -18.29 5.72 3.07
CA GLN A 234 -17.13 5.58 2.19
C GLN A 234 -17.53 5.78 0.73
N TYR A 235 -16.65 6.34 -0.07
CA TYR A 235 -16.77 6.42 -1.51
C TYR A 235 -15.83 5.40 -2.13
N ILE A 236 -16.27 4.75 -3.20
CA ILE A 236 -15.35 4.22 -4.21
C ILE A 236 -15.45 5.19 -5.38
N ASN A 237 -14.42 6.02 -5.52
CA ASN A 237 -14.41 7.16 -6.43
C ASN A 237 -14.22 6.73 -7.90
N ASP A 238 -14.81 7.53 -8.79
CA ASP A 238 -14.67 7.45 -10.25
C ASP A 238 -13.76 8.60 -10.69
N ASN A 239 -14.30 9.65 -11.31
CA ASN A 239 -13.51 10.73 -11.92
C ASN A 239 -13.15 11.87 -10.95
N CYS A 240 -12.04 12.55 -11.26
CA CYS A 240 -11.70 13.90 -10.81
C CYS A 240 -12.55 14.96 -11.55
N GLY A 241 -12.17 16.22 -11.48
CA GLY A 241 -12.86 17.33 -12.13
C GLY A 241 -14.19 17.66 -11.44
N THR A 242 -15.22 17.97 -12.23
CA THR A 242 -16.56 18.31 -11.72
C THR A 242 -17.13 17.22 -10.82
N GLU A 243 -16.94 15.94 -11.17
CA GLU A 243 -17.48 14.83 -10.38
C GLU A 243 -16.90 14.81 -8.97
N LEU A 244 -15.58 14.94 -8.83
CA LEU A 244 -14.92 14.97 -7.53
C LEU A 244 -15.26 16.24 -6.73
N LEU A 245 -15.42 17.41 -7.38
CA LEU A 245 -15.88 18.62 -6.69
C LEU A 245 -17.26 18.41 -6.04
N LEU A 246 -18.19 17.75 -6.74
CA LEU A 246 -19.53 17.48 -6.23
C LEU A 246 -19.53 16.36 -5.18
N ASP A 247 -18.68 15.34 -5.33
CA ASP A 247 -18.48 14.32 -4.31
C ASP A 247 -17.93 14.92 -3.01
N LEU A 248 -16.97 15.85 -3.10
CA LEU A 248 -16.44 16.60 -1.97
C LEU A 248 -17.50 17.51 -1.33
N ALA A 249 -18.36 18.14 -2.14
CA ALA A 249 -19.47 18.93 -1.62
C ALA A 249 -20.50 18.08 -0.84
N LEU A 250 -20.82 16.88 -1.35
CA LEU A 250 -21.65 15.93 -0.60
C LEU A 250 -20.94 15.42 0.66
N ALA A 251 -19.62 15.16 0.61
CA ALA A 251 -18.85 14.78 1.79
C ALA A 251 -18.88 15.86 2.88
N ASP A 252 -18.72 17.14 2.52
CA ASP A 252 -18.91 18.27 3.44
C ASP A 252 -20.34 18.30 3.97
N HIS A 253 -21.36 18.13 3.13
CA HIS A 253 -22.75 18.11 3.59
C HIS A 253 -23.00 17.00 4.61
N LEU A 254 -22.50 15.78 4.36
CA LEU A 254 -22.62 14.64 5.27
C LEU A 254 -21.98 14.90 6.64
N LEU A 255 -20.80 15.54 6.66
CA LEU A 255 -20.07 15.84 7.89
C LEU A 255 -20.64 17.05 8.63
N ALA A 256 -20.91 18.14 7.92
CA ALA A 256 -21.38 19.40 8.48
C ALA A 256 -22.77 19.27 9.12
N HIS A 257 -23.63 18.40 8.56
CA HIS A 257 -24.99 18.20 9.06
C HIS A 257 -25.18 16.90 9.84
N ASN A 258 -24.08 16.28 10.30
CA ASN A 258 -24.10 15.09 11.16
C ASN A 258 -24.88 13.90 10.56
N TRP A 259 -24.79 13.65 9.25
CA TRP A 259 -25.22 12.37 8.67
C TRP A 259 -24.22 11.25 8.99
N CYS A 260 -22.96 11.61 9.18
CA CYS A 260 -21.88 10.71 9.61
C CYS A 260 -20.80 11.49 10.37
N GLY A 261 -19.88 10.79 11.04
CA GLY A 261 -18.72 11.43 11.68
C GLY A 261 -17.43 11.30 10.87
N LYS A 262 -17.43 10.40 9.86
CA LYS A 262 -16.27 10.11 9.04
C LYS A 262 -16.69 9.79 7.60
N VAL A 263 -16.01 10.44 6.65
CA VAL A 263 -16.06 10.13 5.22
C VAL A 263 -14.71 9.58 4.79
N THR A 264 -14.68 8.50 4.00
CA THR A 264 -13.45 7.98 3.36
C THR A 264 -13.60 7.98 1.85
N LEU A 265 -12.64 8.52 1.12
CA LEU A 265 -12.54 8.47 -0.33
C LEU A 265 -11.56 7.36 -0.72
N ASN A 266 -12.07 6.23 -1.25
CA ASN A 266 -11.23 5.15 -1.78
C ASN A 266 -10.91 5.47 -3.24
N VAL A 267 -9.64 5.80 -3.50
CA VAL A 267 -9.13 6.34 -4.78
C VAL A 267 -8.12 5.41 -5.43
N LYS A 268 -7.84 5.60 -6.72
CA LYS A 268 -6.83 4.80 -7.43
C LYS A 268 -5.42 5.12 -6.92
N VAL A 269 -4.54 4.13 -6.86
CA VAL A 269 -3.10 4.33 -6.57
C VAL A 269 -2.41 4.89 -7.80
N GLU A 270 -2.71 4.31 -8.97
CA GLU A 270 -2.06 4.65 -10.24
C GLU A 270 -3.07 5.34 -11.18
N PRO A 271 -2.63 6.23 -12.09
CA PRO A 271 -3.51 6.85 -13.06
C PRO A 271 -4.12 5.83 -14.03
N MET A 272 -5.44 5.83 -14.18
CA MET A 272 -6.17 4.97 -15.11
C MET A 272 -7.41 5.70 -15.63
N TYR A 273 -8.01 5.21 -16.72
CA TYR A 273 -9.28 5.73 -17.24
C TYR A 273 -9.33 7.26 -17.48
N VAL A 274 -8.16 7.87 -17.73
CA VAL A 274 -7.95 9.32 -17.90
C VAL A 274 -8.24 10.12 -16.65
N SER A 275 -9.50 10.19 -16.24
CA SER A 275 -9.97 11.07 -15.18
C SER A 275 -10.17 10.38 -13.85
N ASP A 276 -9.93 9.07 -13.70
CA ASP A 276 -10.08 8.42 -12.40
C ASP A 276 -9.22 9.10 -11.32
N ALA A 277 -9.87 9.41 -10.19
CA ALA A 277 -9.26 10.15 -9.10
C ALA A 277 -8.19 9.32 -8.37
N THR A 278 -7.03 9.92 -8.19
CA THR A 278 -5.93 9.49 -7.31
C THR A 278 -5.91 10.35 -6.05
N GLU A 279 -5.07 9.98 -5.07
CA GLU A 279 -4.87 10.79 -3.86
C GLU A 279 -4.42 12.23 -4.19
N ALA A 280 -3.48 12.37 -5.12
CA ALA A 280 -2.98 13.68 -5.56
C ALA A 280 -4.10 14.55 -6.13
N ASP A 281 -5.01 13.97 -6.92
CA ASP A 281 -6.13 14.68 -7.51
C ASP A 281 -7.05 15.24 -6.41
N VAL A 282 -7.38 14.47 -5.37
CA VAL A 282 -8.22 14.95 -4.26
C VAL A 282 -7.61 16.17 -3.56
N HIS A 283 -6.32 16.11 -3.25
CA HIS A 283 -5.65 17.24 -2.60
C HIS A 283 -5.55 18.46 -3.51
N GLU A 284 -5.28 18.27 -4.80
CA GLU A 284 -5.26 19.34 -5.81
C GLU A 284 -6.63 20.03 -5.89
N HIS A 285 -7.74 19.29 -5.89
CA HIS A 285 -9.09 19.86 -5.94
C HIS A 285 -9.43 20.66 -4.68
N ILE A 286 -9.04 20.18 -3.49
CA ILE A 286 -9.23 20.90 -2.23
C ILE A 286 -8.40 22.18 -2.19
N ALA A 287 -7.18 22.16 -2.75
CA ALA A 287 -6.34 23.35 -2.85
C ALA A 287 -6.92 24.36 -3.86
N GLU A 288 -7.38 23.90 -5.03
CA GLU A 288 -7.94 24.75 -6.07
C GLU A 288 -9.22 25.49 -5.64
N MET A 289 -10.03 24.88 -4.77
CA MET A 289 -11.17 25.55 -4.15
C MET A 289 -10.77 26.77 -3.31
N GLN A 290 -9.54 26.82 -2.80
CA GLN A 290 -9.05 27.87 -1.91
C GLN A 290 -8.35 29.03 -2.65
N CYS A 291 -8.19 28.92 -3.97
CA CYS A 291 -7.62 29.99 -4.79
C CYS A 291 -8.44 31.29 -4.68
N SER A 292 -7.76 32.43 -4.65
CA SER A 292 -8.40 33.75 -4.51
C SER A 292 -9.29 34.14 -5.70
N THR A 293 -9.17 33.43 -6.81
CA THR A 293 -10.02 33.57 -8.00
C THR A 293 -11.39 32.90 -7.84
N ARG A 294 -11.59 32.09 -6.79
CA ARG A 294 -12.88 31.45 -6.48
C ARG A 294 -13.75 32.36 -5.61
N THR A 295 -15.06 32.09 -5.59
CA THR A 295 -16.00 32.80 -4.73
C THR A 295 -15.72 32.56 -3.24
N PRO A 296 -16.13 33.47 -2.34
CA PRO A 296 -15.93 33.29 -0.89
C PRO A 296 -16.52 31.98 -0.35
N GLU A 297 -17.65 31.54 -0.89
CA GLU A 297 -18.35 30.33 -0.46
C GLU A 297 -17.58 29.06 -0.87
N VAL A 298 -17.03 29.01 -2.09
CA VAL A 298 -16.18 27.91 -2.55
C VAL A 298 -14.87 27.87 -1.76
N GLN A 299 -14.26 29.02 -1.49
CA GLN A 299 -13.08 29.10 -0.62
C GLN A 299 -13.38 28.60 0.80
N ALA A 300 -14.55 28.92 1.35
CA ALA A 300 -14.97 28.44 2.65
C ALA A 300 -15.16 26.91 2.65
N LEU A 301 -15.76 26.34 1.60
CA LEU A 301 -15.86 24.89 1.42
C LEU A 301 -14.46 24.24 1.39
N GLY A 302 -13.56 24.74 0.56
CA GLY A 302 -12.18 24.22 0.45
C GLY A 302 -11.45 24.23 1.80
N LYS A 303 -11.59 25.31 2.59
CA LYS A 303 -11.02 25.40 3.94
C LYS A 303 -11.63 24.39 4.92
N ARG A 304 -12.96 24.16 4.88
CA ARG A 304 -13.61 23.15 5.72
C ARG A 304 -13.12 21.75 5.38
N LEU A 305 -13.07 21.40 4.09
CA LEU A 305 -12.58 20.11 3.61
C LEU A 305 -11.13 19.86 4.04
N ALA A 306 -10.25 20.86 3.88
CA ALA A 306 -8.88 20.77 4.38
C ALA A 306 -8.83 20.55 5.90
N GLY A 307 -9.70 21.21 6.66
CA GLY A 307 -9.86 20.99 8.09
C GLY A 307 -10.35 19.58 8.45
N TYR A 308 -11.26 18.99 7.68
CA TYR A 308 -11.70 17.61 7.88
C TYR A 308 -10.60 16.60 7.57
N VAL A 309 -9.78 16.85 6.55
CA VAL A 309 -8.59 16.03 6.26
C VAL A 309 -7.63 16.06 7.42
N GLN A 310 -7.30 17.25 7.93
CA GLN A 310 -6.40 17.41 9.08
C GLN A 310 -6.91 16.69 10.35
N LYS A 311 -8.23 16.65 10.55
CA LYS A 311 -8.88 16.00 11.69
C LYS A 311 -9.23 14.52 11.45
N GLU A 312 -8.84 13.96 10.31
CA GLU A 312 -9.17 12.59 9.88
C GLU A 312 -10.68 12.28 9.81
N GLN A 313 -11.51 13.32 9.69
CA GLN A 313 -12.94 13.21 9.42
C GLN A 313 -13.21 12.97 7.93
N LEU A 314 -12.32 13.44 7.05
CA LEU A 314 -12.27 13.10 5.63
C LEU A 314 -10.94 12.40 5.36
N VAL A 315 -10.98 11.10 5.06
CA VAL A 315 -9.78 10.28 4.81
C VAL A 315 -9.68 9.99 3.31
N VAL A 316 -8.54 10.28 2.70
CA VAL A 316 -8.22 9.85 1.33
C VAL A 316 -7.40 8.57 1.43
N ARG A 317 -7.82 7.51 0.74
CA ARG A 317 -7.22 6.18 0.89
C ARG A 317 -6.99 5.52 -0.48
N PRO A 318 -5.76 5.53 -1.00
CA PRO A 318 -5.43 4.78 -2.20
C PRO A 318 -5.30 3.28 -1.88
N ASP A 319 -5.70 2.41 -2.81
CA ASP A 319 -5.51 0.95 -2.72
C ASP A 319 -5.31 0.35 -4.11
N ILE A 320 -4.32 -0.53 -4.28
CA ILE A 320 -3.97 -1.12 -5.57
C ILE A 320 -5.08 -2.02 -6.12
N PHE A 321 -5.97 -2.54 -5.26
CA PHE A 321 -7.15 -3.28 -5.69
C PHE A 321 -8.00 -2.49 -6.68
N TRP A 322 -8.05 -1.16 -6.55
CA TRP A 322 -8.83 -0.34 -7.46
C TRP A 322 -8.24 -0.28 -8.87
N ASN A 323 -6.94 -0.56 -9.01
CA ASN A 323 -6.19 -0.61 -10.28
C ASN A 323 -6.09 -2.01 -10.89
N ARG A 324 -6.28 -3.09 -10.10
CA ARG A 324 -6.20 -4.49 -10.57
C ARG A 324 -7.38 -4.87 -11.49
N TYR A 325 -7.12 -5.76 -12.44
CA TYR A 325 -8.16 -6.44 -13.20
C TYR A 325 -8.84 -7.49 -12.33
N THR A 326 -9.85 -7.03 -11.59
CA THR A 326 -10.63 -7.82 -10.63
C THR A 326 -12.04 -7.30 -10.55
N TYR A 327 -12.99 -8.20 -10.34
CA TYR A 327 -14.36 -7.87 -10.01
C TYR A 327 -14.57 -7.78 -8.50
N TYR A 328 -15.65 -7.16 -8.05
CA TYR A 328 -15.84 -6.93 -6.61
C TYR A 328 -16.10 -8.19 -5.79
N TRP A 329 -16.46 -9.31 -6.41
CA TRP A 329 -16.51 -10.60 -5.69
C TRP A 329 -15.11 -11.18 -5.41
N GLU A 330 -14.08 -10.66 -6.08
CA GLU A 330 -12.66 -11.03 -5.92
C GLU A 330 -11.94 -10.06 -4.98
N MET A 331 -12.68 -9.16 -4.32
CA MET A 331 -12.12 -8.22 -3.35
C MET A 331 -11.37 -8.98 -2.25
N PRO A 332 -10.12 -8.61 -1.90
CA PRO A 332 -9.37 -9.27 -0.83
C PRO A 332 -10.12 -9.25 0.50
N MET A 333 -9.93 -10.27 1.32
CA MET A 333 -10.66 -10.41 2.59
C MET A 333 -10.39 -9.22 3.52
N GLU A 334 -9.18 -8.69 3.52
CA GLU A 334 -8.76 -7.53 4.30
C GLU A 334 -9.61 -6.32 3.95
N LEU A 335 -9.76 -6.06 2.64
CA LEU A 335 -10.53 -4.94 2.13
C LEU A 335 -12.03 -5.12 2.37
N GLN A 336 -12.54 -6.33 2.18
CA GLN A 336 -13.93 -6.68 2.50
C GLN A 336 -14.24 -6.44 3.97
N THR A 337 -13.41 -6.96 4.86
CA THR A 337 -13.62 -6.87 6.29
C THR A 337 -13.54 -5.41 6.71
N ARG A 338 -12.52 -4.66 6.23
CA ARG A 338 -12.36 -3.22 6.43
C ARG A 338 -13.65 -2.47 6.09
N LEU A 339 -14.17 -2.66 4.88
CA LEU A 339 -15.41 -2.02 4.44
C LEU A 339 -16.59 -2.39 5.35
N ALA A 340 -16.74 -3.65 5.72
CA ALA A 340 -17.85 -4.10 6.55
C ALA A 340 -17.85 -3.47 7.96
N ASN A 341 -16.68 -3.23 8.55
CA ASN A 341 -16.60 -2.66 9.90
C ASN A 341 -16.51 -1.13 9.92
N GLU A 342 -15.89 -0.51 8.91
CA GLU A 342 -15.74 0.94 8.86
C GLU A 342 -16.91 1.65 8.15
N ALA A 343 -17.55 1.00 7.15
CA ALA A 343 -18.57 1.62 6.34
C ALA A 343 -19.98 1.24 6.83
N THR A 344 -20.74 2.24 7.27
CA THR A 344 -22.20 2.13 7.39
C THR A 344 -22.86 2.10 6.01
N LEU A 345 -22.33 2.88 5.07
CA LEU A 345 -22.76 2.97 3.68
C LEU A 345 -21.55 3.20 2.77
N VAL A 346 -21.50 2.50 1.64
CA VAL A 346 -20.54 2.75 0.55
C VAL A 346 -21.25 3.40 -0.63
N ILE A 347 -20.78 4.56 -1.08
CA ILE A 347 -21.20 5.25 -2.29
C ILE A 347 -20.27 4.80 -3.43
N ILE A 348 -20.83 4.07 -4.40
CA ILE A 348 -20.08 3.53 -5.54
C ILE A 348 -20.33 4.43 -6.75
N LYS A 349 -19.32 5.18 -7.17
CA LYS A 349 -19.44 6.17 -8.25
C LYS A 349 -19.16 5.54 -9.61
N GLY A 350 -19.93 5.93 -10.62
CA GLY A 350 -19.51 5.77 -12.01
C GLY A 350 -19.79 4.42 -12.67
N ASP A 351 -19.49 4.38 -13.97
CA ASP A 351 -19.82 3.25 -14.84
C ASP A 351 -18.81 2.09 -14.70
N LEU A 352 -17.52 2.40 -14.54
CA LEU A 352 -16.45 1.42 -14.33
C LEU A 352 -16.73 0.56 -13.09
N ASN A 353 -17.00 1.22 -11.96
CA ASN A 353 -17.28 0.52 -10.71
C ASN A 353 -18.58 -0.30 -10.80
N TYR A 354 -19.57 0.14 -11.59
CA TYR A 354 -20.79 -0.63 -11.83
C TYR A 354 -20.54 -1.85 -12.72
N ARG A 355 -19.67 -1.76 -13.73
CA ARG A 355 -19.22 -2.92 -14.51
C ARG A 355 -18.50 -3.94 -13.61
N ARG A 356 -17.68 -3.47 -12.65
CA ARG A 356 -17.01 -4.33 -11.66
C ARG A 356 -17.98 -4.99 -10.66
N LEU A 357 -19.11 -4.36 -10.35
CA LEU A 357 -20.21 -4.96 -9.60
C LEU A 357 -20.91 -6.09 -10.38
N LEU A 358 -20.95 -6.02 -11.70
CA LEU A 358 -21.73 -6.96 -12.52
C LEU A 358 -20.88 -7.98 -13.28
N GLY A 359 -19.56 -7.93 -13.13
CA GLY A 359 -18.68 -8.85 -13.84
C GLY A 359 -18.43 -8.49 -15.30
N ASP A 360 -18.77 -7.27 -15.70
CA ASP A 360 -18.89 -6.86 -17.10
C ASP A 360 -19.69 -7.87 -17.96
N ARG A 361 -20.74 -8.46 -17.37
CA ARG A 361 -21.62 -9.44 -18.02
C ARG A 361 -22.96 -8.84 -18.44
N LEU A 362 -23.55 -9.40 -19.49
CA LEU A 362 -24.89 -9.04 -19.96
C LEU A 362 -25.97 -9.76 -19.14
N TRP A 363 -26.40 -9.14 -18.06
CA TRP A 363 -27.56 -9.56 -17.27
C TRP A 363 -28.87 -9.14 -17.94
N PRO A 364 -29.99 -9.89 -17.77
CA PRO A 364 -31.31 -9.36 -18.06
C PRO A 364 -31.53 -8.05 -17.28
N PRO A 365 -31.90 -6.92 -17.93
CA PRO A 365 -31.97 -5.61 -17.25
C PRO A 365 -32.92 -5.54 -16.05
N SER A 366 -33.92 -6.41 -16.00
CA SER A 366 -34.89 -6.50 -14.91
C SER A 366 -34.47 -7.45 -13.78
N THR A 367 -33.28 -8.05 -13.84
CA THR A 367 -32.73 -8.87 -12.74
C THR A 367 -32.59 -8.01 -11.49
N PRO A 368 -33.06 -8.42 -10.30
CA PRO A 368 -32.85 -7.65 -9.08
C PRO A 368 -31.36 -7.44 -8.78
N VAL A 369 -30.99 -6.26 -8.27
CA VAL A 369 -29.57 -5.93 -8.01
C VAL A 369 -28.97 -6.80 -6.91
N GLU A 370 -29.78 -7.21 -5.93
CA GLU A 370 -29.41 -8.12 -4.85
C GLU A 370 -29.04 -9.52 -5.36
N GLU A 371 -29.64 -9.97 -6.47
CA GLU A 371 -29.29 -11.24 -7.11
C GLU A 371 -27.98 -11.15 -7.91
N ALA A 372 -27.71 -10.00 -8.51
CA ALA A 372 -26.51 -9.78 -9.31
C ALA A 372 -25.28 -9.47 -8.44
N VAL A 373 -25.48 -8.92 -7.24
CA VAL A 373 -24.42 -8.54 -6.29
C VAL A 373 -24.67 -9.13 -4.89
N PRO A 374 -24.68 -10.47 -4.72
CA PRO A 374 -24.97 -11.11 -3.43
C PRO A 374 -23.78 -11.11 -2.45
N TYR A 375 -22.67 -10.45 -2.78
CA TYR A 375 -21.36 -10.65 -2.13
C TYR A 375 -20.72 -9.38 -1.56
N PHE A 376 -21.30 -8.20 -1.79
CA PHE A 376 -20.65 -6.95 -1.38
C PHE A 376 -20.68 -6.79 0.15
N ALA A 377 -19.51 -6.45 0.73
CA ALA A 377 -19.25 -6.55 2.16
C ALA A 377 -19.98 -5.53 3.06
N ALA A 378 -20.51 -4.48 2.45
CA ALA A 378 -21.17 -3.37 3.15
C ALA A 378 -22.48 -3.00 2.44
N ALA A 379 -23.37 -2.29 3.14
CA ALA A 379 -24.49 -1.65 2.46
C ALA A 379 -23.94 -0.63 1.46
N PHE A 380 -24.49 -0.58 0.24
CA PHE A 380 -24.02 0.35 -0.77
C PHE A 380 -25.15 1.02 -1.54
N VAL A 381 -24.83 2.17 -2.13
CA VAL A 381 -25.60 2.83 -3.17
C VAL A 381 -24.68 3.17 -4.33
N SER A 382 -25.07 2.84 -5.55
CA SER A 382 -24.35 3.23 -6.75
C SER A 382 -24.99 4.45 -7.40
N PHE A 383 -24.17 5.44 -7.73
CA PHE A 383 -24.53 6.58 -8.55
C PHE A 383 -23.91 6.39 -9.93
N ARG A 384 -24.73 5.98 -10.89
CA ARG A 384 -24.25 5.60 -12.22
C ARG A 384 -25.00 6.33 -13.32
N THR A 385 -24.27 7.09 -14.13
CA THR A 385 -24.73 7.49 -15.46
C THR A 385 -24.46 6.34 -16.44
N LEU A 386 -25.44 5.99 -17.27
CA LEU A 386 -25.39 4.80 -18.13
C LEU A 386 -24.43 5.02 -19.33
N LYS A 387 -23.21 4.47 -19.24
CA LYS A 387 -22.14 4.57 -20.26
C LYS A 387 -21.71 3.21 -20.83
N SER A 388 -22.36 2.10 -20.44
CA SER A 388 -22.05 0.74 -20.91
C SER A 388 -23.24 -0.22 -20.86
N ASN A 389 -23.14 -1.35 -21.56
CA ASN A 389 -24.22 -2.33 -21.69
C ASN A 389 -24.70 -3.01 -20.39
N PRO A 390 -23.83 -3.41 -19.44
CA PRO A 390 -24.28 -4.10 -18.22
C PRO A 390 -25.27 -3.25 -17.42
N VAL A 391 -26.43 -3.79 -17.06
CA VAL A 391 -27.46 -3.08 -16.28
C VAL A 391 -28.37 -4.09 -15.59
N VAL A 392 -28.81 -3.79 -14.37
CA VAL A 392 -29.76 -4.61 -13.59
C VAL A 392 -30.75 -3.72 -12.82
N GLY A 393 -31.82 -4.32 -12.33
CA GLY A 393 -32.81 -3.72 -11.44
C GLY A 393 -33.66 -2.62 -12.07
N ILE A 394 -33.78 -2.60 -13.41
CA ILE A 394 -34.67 -1.68 -14.12
C ILE A 394 -36.08 -2.30 -14.20
N PRO A 395 -37.16 -1.56 -13.88
CA PRO A 395 -38.52 -2.07 -13.98
C PRO A 395 -38.83 -2.61 -15.38
N LYS A 396 -39.50 -3.77 -15.46
CA LYS A 396 -39.70 -4.49 -16.73
C LYS A 396 -40.44 -3.64 -17.77
N GLU A 397 -41.45 -2.90 -17.35
CA GLU A 397 -42.21 -1.99 -18.21
C GLU A 397 -41.33 -0.88 -18.81
N MET A 398 -40.32 -0.42 -18.06
CA MET A 398 -39.38 0.60 -18.51
C MET A 398 -38.38 0.01 -19.50
N VAL A 399 -37.90 -1.22 -19.26
CA VAL A 399 -37.06 -1.96 -20.21
C VAL A 399 -37.80 -2.13 -21.54
N ASP A 400 -39.02 -2.67 -21.50
CA ASP A 400 -39.83 -2.95 -22.70
C ASP A 400 -40.15 -1.66 -23.50
N LYS A 401 -40.25 -0.50 -22.81
CA LYS A 401 -40.40 0.82 -23.43
C LYS A 401 -39.09 1.27 -24.09
N LEU A 402 -37.98 1.25 -23.36
CA LEU A 402 -36.69 1.77 -23.83
C LEU A 402 -36.11 0.96 -24.98
N GLU A 403 -36.32 -0.36 -25.03
CA GLU A 403 -35.93 -1.19 -26.18
C GLU A 403 -36.59 -0.76 -27.49
N LYS A 404 -37.78 -0.16 -27.43
CA LYS A 404 -38.51 0.30 -28.61
C LYS A 404 -38.14 1.72 -28.99
N GLU A 405 -37.90 2.58 -28.00
CA GLU A 405 -37.77 4.03 -28.20
C GLU A 405 -36.32 4.49 -28.39
N ASP A 406 -35.34 3.81 -27.80
CA ASP A 406 -33.93 4.23 -27.84
C ASP A 406 -32.99 3.03 -27.77
N SER A 407 -32.56 2.52 -28.93
CA SER A 407 -31.65 1.36 -29.02
C SER A 407 -30.28 1.55 -28.35
N LYS A 408 -29.93 2.79 -27.94
CA LYS A 408 -28.66 3.12 -27.27
C LYS A 408 -28.84 3.53 -25.81
N TRP A 409 -30.04 3.33 -25.23
CA TRP A 409 -30.39 3.83 -23.89
C TRP A 409 -29.43 3.40 -22.78
N ARG A 410 -28.73 2.28 -22.96
CA ARG A 410 -27.78 1.70 -21.99
C ARG A 410 -26.43 2.42 -21.92
N TYR A 411 -26.01 3.11 -22.98
CA TYR A 411 -24.64 3.62 -23.08
C TYR A 411 -24.55 5.00 -23.73
N ASN A 412 -25.65 5.70 -23.98
CA ASN A 412 -25.62 7.05 -24.54
C ASN A 412 -25.46 8.17 -23.51
N GLY A 413 -25.29 7.84 -22.22
CA GLY A 413 -25.07 8.80 -21.14
C GLY A 413 -26.27 9.66 -20.75
N LYS A 414 -27.45 9.47 -21.38
CA LYS A 414 -28.63 10.33 -21.14
C LYS A 414 -29.31 10.05 -19.80
N ARG A 415 -29.25 8.80 -19.33
CA ARG A 415 -29.98 8.28 -18.17
C ARG A 415 -29.03 7.90 -17.03
N GLY A 416 -29.59 7.82 -15.82
CA GLY A 416 -28.85 7.45 -14.61
C GLY A 416 -29.65 6.55 -13.68
N THR A 417 -28.95 6.03 -12.66
CA THR A 417 -29.53 5.25 -11.57
C THR A 417 -28.91 5.65 -10.23
N ILE A 418 -29.76 5.76 -9.20
CA ILE A 418 -29.39 5.71 -7.79
C ILE A 418 -29.94 4.39 -7.27
N GLN A 419 -29.11 3.35 -7.25
CA GLN A 419 -29.52 1.98 -6.95
C GLN A 419 -28.74 1.47 -5.74
N SER A 420 -29.45 0.95 -4.74
CA SER A 420 -28.87 0.51 -3.46
C SER A 420 -29.16 -0.94 -3.12
N VAL A 421 -28.22 -1.54 -2.39
CA VAL A 421 -28.37 -2.80 -1.65
C VAL A 421 -28.02 -2.50 -0.20
N LEU A 422 -29.03 -2.46 0.67
CA LEU A 422 -28.89 -1.97 2.05
C LEU A 422 -28.77 -3.08 3.10
N THR A 423 -28.85 -4.34 2.65
CA THR A 423 -28.54 -5.51 3.46
C THR A 423 -27.19 -6.05 2.97
N PRO A 424 -26.09 -5.81 3.70
CA PRO A 424 -24.79 -6.34 3.30
C PRO A 424 -24.83 -7.87 3.26
N ALA A 425 -24.00 -8.47 2.40
CA ALA A 425 -23.76 -9.90 2.47
C ALA A 425 -23.20 -10.23 3.86
N PRO A 426 -23.69 -11.28 4.54
CA PRO A 426 -23.07 -11.69 5.78
C PRO A 426 -21.61 -12.04 5.47
N LEU A 427 -20.68 -11.36 6.14
CA LEU A 427 -19.33 -11.87 6.26
C LEU A 427 -19.49 -13.28 6.81
N SER A 428 -18.98 -14.29 6.09
CA SER A 428 -18.80 -15.62 6.68
C SER A 428 -18.12 -15.39 8.04
N ASP A 429 -18.60 -16.04 9.10
CA ASP A 429 -18.14 -15.86 10.50
C ASP A 429 -16.63 -16.09 10.72
N ASN A 430 -15.86 -16.30 9.65
CA ASN A 430 -14.43 -16.09 9.55
C ASN A 430 -14.07 -14.62 9.84
N ARG A 431 -14.07 -14.28 11.13
CA ARG A 431 -13.19 -13.25 11.71
C ARG A 431 -11.72 -13.66 11.64
N ASP A 432 -11.44 -14.85 11.12
CA ASP A 432 -10.11 -15.33 10.83
C ASP A 432 -9.72 -14.86 9.43
N HIS A 433 -8.59 -14.16 9.33
CA HIS A 433 -7.86 -13.85 8.08
C HIS A 433 -7.58 -15.09 7.22
N PHE A 434 -7.75 -16.27 7.82
CA PHE A 434 -7.53 -17.58 7.23
C PHE A 434 -8.85 -18.28 6.92
N SER A 435 -8.93 -18.94 5.76
CA SER A 435 -9.99 -19.90 5.45
C SER A 435 -10.02 -21.02 6.50
N ALA A 436 -11.16 -21.70 6.68
CA ALA A 436 -11.25 -22.82 7.62
C ALA A 436 -10.17 -23.90 7.39
N LYS A 437 -9.75 -24.08 6.13
CA LYS A 437 -8.64 -24.97 5.75
C LYS A 437 -7.29 -24.45 6.26
N GLN A 438 -7.03 -23.17 6.09
CA GLN A 438 -5.81 -22.51 6.56
C GLN A 438 -5.75 -22.49 8.10
N SER A 439 -6.83 -22.07 8.79
CA SER A 439 -6.90 -22.10 10.26
C SER A 439 -6.65 -23.49 10.81
N LYS A 440 -7.24 -24.52 10.18
CA LYS A 440 -7.00 -25.92 10.57
C LYS A 440 -5.53 -26.32 10.44
N ARG A 441 -4.88 -26.03 9.30
CA ARG A 441 -3.45 -26.31 9.08
C ARG A 441 -2.56 -25.65 10.14
N LEU A 442 -2.86 -24.40 10.49
CA LEU A 442 -2.09 -23.64 11.48
C LEU A 442 -2.24 -24.20 12.89
N LEU A 443 -3.46 -24.60 13.28
CA LEU A 443 -3.70 -25.26 14.56
C LEU A 443 -3.03 -26.64 14.62
N GLU A 444 -3.06 -27.40 13.54
CA GLU A 444 -2.34 -28.68 13.42
C GLU A 444 -0.83 -28.48 13.55
N LEU A 445 -0.24 -27.46 12.92
CA LEU A 445 1.18 -27.14 13.11
C LEU A 445 1.50 -26.79 14.56
N ALA A 446 0.64 -26.03 15.24
CA ALA A 446 0.83 -25.69 16.65
C ALA A 446 0.82 -26.96 17.53
N ASP A 447 -0.11 -27.88 17.28
CA ASP A 447 -0.16 -29.17 17.96
C ASP A 447 1.08 -30.03 17.64
N ASP A 448 1.55 -30.03 16.39
CA ASP A 448 2.75 -30.77 15.97
C ASP A 448 4.02 -30.26 16.67
N LEU A 449 4.17 -28.94 16.81
CA LEU A 449 5.27 -28.30 17.55
C LEU A 449 5.27 -28.71 19.02
N ILE A 450 4.09 -28.69 19.67
CA ILE A 450 3.93 -29.07 21.08
C ILE A 450 4.24 -30.55 21.30
N ASN A 451 3.75 -31.41 20.41
CA ASN A 451 3.86 -32.87 20.53
C ASN A 451 5.16 -33.45 19.97
N ASN A 452 6.11 -32.60 19.56
CA ASN A 452 7.38 -33.01 18.95
C ASN A 452 7.17 -33.93 17.74
N ALA A 453 6.21 -33.61 16.89
CA ALA A 453 5.95 -34.39 15.68
C ALA A 453 7.12 -34.32 14.70
N LYS A 454 7.11 -35.22 13.72
CA LYS A 454 8.04 -35.19 12.60
C LYS A 454 7.84 -33.90 11.79
N ILE A 455 8.93 -33.29 11.34
CA ILE A 455 8.86 -32.09 10.51
C ILE A 455 8.18 -32.41 9.18
N SER A 456 7.11 -31.67 8.86
CA SER A 456 6.41 -31.76 7.58
C SER A 456 7.30 -31.30 6.44
N LEU A 457 7.13 -31.88 5.25
CA LEU A 457 7.89 -31.48 4.06
C LEU A 457 7.08 -30.47 3.22
N PRO A 458 7.75 -29.57 2.47
CA PRO A 458 7.07 -28.65 1.54
C PRO A 458 6.12 -29.37 0.57
N SER A 459 6.49 -30.59 0.13
CA SER A 459 5.70 -31.45 -0.75
C SER A 459 4.30 -31.82 -0.24
N GLN A 460 4.00 -31.61 1.06
CA GLN A 460 2.63 -31.73 1.60
C GLN A 460 1.70 -30.58 1.14
N TYR A 461 2.27 -29.47 0.65
CA TYR A 461 1.57 -28.30 0.14
C TYR A 461 1.96 -28.04 -1.33
N PRO A 462 1.69 -28.99 -2.26
CA PRO A 462 2.32 -29.00 -3.59
C PRO A 462 2.01 -27.76 -4.43
N GLU A 463 0.80 -27.20 -4.31
CA GLU A 463 0.39 -26.00 -5.07
C GLU A 463 1.18 -24.76 -4.66
N GLN A 464 1.44 -24.59 -3.37
CA GLN A 464 2.21 -23.47 -2.82
C GLN A 464 3.72 -23.71 -2.97
N ALA A 465 4.18 -24.92 -2.69
CA ALA A 465 5.60 -25.28 -2.78
C ALA A 465 6.16 -25.13 -4.20
N ALA A 466 5.33 -25.35 -5.24
CA ALA A 466 5.73 -25.12 -6.63
C ALA A 466 5.96 -23.63 -6.97
N LYS A 467 5.40 -22.71 -6.19
CA LYS A 467 5.49 -21.26 -6.40
C LYS A 467 6.56 -20.60 -5.52
N SER A 468 6.99 -21.29 -4.47
CA SER A 468 7.99 -20.77 -3.54
C SER A 468 9.42 -20.87 -4.11
N PRO A 469 10.24 -19.81 -3.99
CA PRO A 469 11.63 -19.84 -4.44
C PRO A 469 12.52 -20.76 -3.59
N SER A 470 12.12 -21.09 -2.35
CA SER A 470 12.94 -21.82 -1.39
C SER A 470 12.44 -23.24 -1.07
N SER A 471 11.23 -23.62 -1.48
CA SER A 471 10.65 -24.94 -1.13
C SER A 471 11.47 -26.12 -1.64
N ALA A 472 12.06 -26.05 -2.85
CA ALA A 472 12.91 -27.13 -3.36
C ALA A 472 14.15 -27.36 -2.50
N HIS A 473 14.76 -26.27 -2.01
CA HIS A 473 15.92 -26.33 -1.12
C HIS A 473 15.55 -26.90 0.26
N TRP A 474 14.40 -26.50 0.81
CA TRP A 474 13.88 -27.07 2.05
C TRP A 474 13.55 -28.56 1.93
N GLU A 475 12.97 -28.97 0.80
CA GLU A 475 12.71 -30.39 0.52
C GLU A 475 14.02 -31.18 0.53
N GLU A 476 15.07 -30.71 -0.17
CA GLU A 476 16.38 -31.35 -0.18
C GLU A 476 17.01 -31.45 1.23
N LEU A 477 16.88 -30.38 2.02
CA LEU A 477 17.46 -30.32 3.37
C LEU A 477 16.82 -31.32 4.34
N LEU A 478 15.50 -31.49 4.24
CA LEU A 478 14.68 -32.23 5.19
C LEU A 478 14.36 -33.66 4.74
N ALA A 479 14.33 -33.93 3.43
CA ALA A 479 13.96 -35.24 2.90
C ALA A 479 14.91 -36.33 3.38
N GLY A 480 14.33 -37.46 3.81
CA GLY A 480 15.09 -38.60 4.33
C GLY A 480 15.74 -38.39 5.69
N LYS A 481 15.58 -37.21 6.31
CA LYS A 481 15.95 -36.98 7.71
C LYS A 481 14.84 -37.48 8.63
N ASP A 482 15.21 -37.89 9.84
CA ASP A 482 14.24 -38.26 10.89
C ASP A 482 14.08 -37.15 11.92
N TYR A 483 14.07 -35.92 11.42
CA TYR A 483 13.96 -34.71 12.22
C TYR A 483 12.55 -34.51 12.77
N THR A 484 12.48 -34.20 14.06
CA THR A 484 11.27 -33.74 14.74
C THR A 484 11.45 -32.31 15.23
N TRP A 485 10.35 -31.62 15.55
CA TRP A 485 10.39 -30.20 15.91
C TRP A 485 11.30 -29.84 17.09
N GLN A 486 11.50 -30.77 18.03
CA GLN A 486 12.35 -30.60 19.22
C GLN A 486 13.68 -31.40 19.13
N ASP A 487 13.88 -32.21 18.09
CA ASP A 487 15.14 -32.95 17.83
C ASP A 487 15.70 -32.59 16.44
N SER A 488 16.08 -31.32 16.31
CA SER A 488 16.61 -30.73 15.08
C SER A 488 17.45 -29.48 15.37
N PRO A 489 18.32 -29.03 14.45
CA PRO A 489 19.05 -27.77 14.61
C PRO A 489 18.11 -26.56 14.76
N TRP A 490 18.27 -25.78 15.84
CA TRP A 490 17.37 -24.68 16.21
C TRP A 490 17.19 -23.65 15.09
N PHE A 491 18.26 -23.04 14.60
CA PHE A 491 18.17 -22.05 13.52
C PHE A 491 17.45 -22.54 12.27
N MET A 492 17.67 -23.81 11.89
CA MET A 492 17.01 -24.43 10.74
C MET A 492 15.51 -24.55 10.96
N VAL A 493 15.07 -25.12 12.09
CA VAL A 493 13.64 -25.32 12.34
C VAL A 493 12.90 -24.01 12.57
N GLU A 494 13.54 -23.04 13.22
CA GLU A 494 12.96 -21.73 13.46
C GLU A 494 12.68 -21.00 12.14
N GLN A 495 13.65 -20.97 11.22
CA GLN A 495 13.46 -20.46 9.85
C GLN A 495 12.38 -21.24 9.09
N TYR A 496 12.39 -22.58 9.21
CA TYR A 496 11.48 -23.44 8.47
C TYR A 496 10.02 -23.26 8.89
N ILE A 497 9.75 -22.96 10.16
CA ILE A 497 8.39 -22.65 10.63
C ILE A 497 7.80 -21.50 9.82
N PHE A 498 8.55 -20.41 9.61
CA PHE A 498 8.05 -19.28 8.83
C PHE A 498 7.80 -19.63 7.37
N HIS A 499 8.67 -20.44 6.75
CA HIS A 499 8.41 -20.96 5.41
C HIS A 499 7.12 -21.79 5.34
N LEU A 500 6.90 -22.70 6.30
CA LEU A 500 5.65 -23.47 6.38
C LEU A 500 4.44 -22.58 6.58
N LEU A 501 4.54 -21.54 7.40
CA LEU A 501 3.45 -20.59 7.59
C LEU A 501 3.05 -19.97 6.24
N LEU A 502 4.01 -19.52 5.42
CA LEU A 502 3.71 -18.99 4.09
C LEU A 502 2.99 -20.01 3.19
N LEU A 503 3.42 -21.27 3.21
CA LEU A 503 2.75 -22.36 2.47
C LEU A 503 1.34 -22.66 3.02
N MET A 504 1.16 -22.62 4.34
CA MET A 504 -0.11 -22.95 5.00
C MET A 504 -1.15 -21.85 4.85
N THR A 505 -0.73 -20.59 4.75
CA THR A 505 -1.58 -19.41 4.56
C THR A 505 -1.80 -19.06 3.10
N ASP A 506 -1.34 -19.92 2.19
CA ASP A 506 -1.40 -19.75 0.73
C ASP A 506 -0.84 -18.37 0.28
N TYR A 507 0.27 -17.94 0.90
CA TYR A 507 0.93 -16.65 0.64
C TYR A 507 1.29 -16.48 -0.84
N TYR A 508 1.74 -17.55 -1.50
CA TYR A 508 2.20 -17.48 -2.89
C TYR A 508 1.06 -17.32 -3.91
N ASP A 509 -0.20 -17.49 -3.48
CA ASP A 509 -1.38 -17.18 -4.30
C ASP A 509 -1.91 -15.78 -4.00
N THR A 510 -1.83 -15.38 -2.74
CA THR A 510 -2.51 -14.19 -2.23
C THR A 510 -1.64 -12.95 -2.19
N GLY A 511 -0.33 -13.11 -1.97
CA GLY A 511 0.61 -12.04 -1.65
C GLY A 511 0.32 -11.34 -0.31
N ILE A 512 -0.55 -11.92 0.53
CA ILE A 512 -0.99 -11.31 1.80
C ILE A 512 0.00 -11.70 2.89
N ASP A 513 0.69 -10.73 3.47
CA ASP A 513 1.56 -10.94 4.63
C ASP A 513 0.74 -11.44 5.84
N PRO A 514 0.92 -12.70 6.29
CA PRO A 514 0.14 -13.27 7.37
C PRO A 514 0.40 -12.61 8.73
N PHE A 515 1.43 -11.76 8.83
CA PHE A 515 1.82 -11.04 10.04
C PHE A 515 1.36 -9.57 10.05
N ARG A 516 0.60 -9.13 9.06
CA ARG A 516 -0.05 -7.80 8.99
C ARG A 516 -1.59 -7.94 9.09
N PRO A 517 -2.16 -8.27 10.26
CA PRO A 517 -3.59 -8.37 10.39
C PRO A 517 -4.26 -6.99 10.22
N SER A 518 -5.10 -6.87 9.21
CA SER A 518 -5.92 -5.70 8.88
C SER A 518 -6.95 -5.26 9.95
N TYR A 519 -6.97 -5.85 11.16
CA TYR A 519 -7.91 -5.54 12.25
C TYR A 519 -7.30 -5.01 13.54
N VAL A 520 -8.12 -4.19 14.21
CA VAL A 520 -7.80 -3.26 15.31
C VAL A 520 -7.81 -3.91 16.70
N ASP A 521 -7.98 -5.24 16.86
CA ASP A 521 -8.23 -5.82 18.19
C ASP A 521 -7.34 -7.00 18.62
N VAL A 522 -6.16 -7.13 18.03
CA VAL A 522 -5.06 -7.84 18.71
C VAL A 522 -4.07 -6.78 19.16
N LYS A 523 -4.26 -6.24 20.37
CA LYS A 523 -3.45 -5.15 20.96
C LYS A 523 -1.94 -5.43 21.06
N ALA A 524 -1.43 -6.56 20.58
CA ALA A 524 -0.07 -7.02 20.85
C ALA A 524 0.57 -7.91 19.76
N PHE A 525 0.02 -8.02 18.55
CA PHE A 525 0.59 -8.92 17.53
C PHE A 525 0.58 -8.34 16.11
N GLY A 526 1.69 -8.52 15.40
CA GLY A 526 1.87 -8.15 13.98
C GLY A 526 2.73 -6.92 13.74
N LYS A 527 3.17 -6.73 12.48
CA LYS A 527 4.11 -5.69 12.05
C LYS A 527 3.68 -4.26 12.41
N ASP A 528 2.37 -3.99 12.39
CA ASP A 528 1.83 -2.64 12.59
C ASP A 528 1.45 -2.34 14.05
N ALA A 529 1.69 -3.29 14.97
CA ALA A 529 1.25 -3.16 16.35
C ALA A 529 1.93 -1.98 17.08
N GLU A 530 3.23 -1.79 16.86
CA GLU A 530 3.99 -0.71 17.49
C GLU A 530 3.60 0.67 16.95
N LEU A 531 3.36 0.83 15.64
CA LEU A 531 3.05 2.13 15.05
C LEU A 531 1.74 2.74 15.55
N LYS A 532 0.83 1.92 16.07
CA LYS A 532 -0.43 2.35 16.68
C LYS A 532 -0.23 2.99 18.07
N GLN A 533 0.94 2.83 18.69
CA GLN A 533 1.28 3.41 19.99
C GLN A 533 1.97 4.77 19.83
N GLU A 534 1.89 5.64 20.84
CA GLU A 534 2.56 6.96 20.81
C GLU A 534 4.06 6.87 21.15
N SER A 535 4.49 5.85 21.90
CA SER A 535 5.87 5.74 22.41
C SER A 535 6.95 5.68 21.32
N PRO A 536 6.81 4.92 20.21
CA PRO A 536 7.85 4.89 19.17
C PRO A 536 8.03 6.26 18.52
N TRP A 537 6.93 7.01 18.32
CA TRP A 537 6.95 8.33 17.72
C TRP A 537 7.57 9.38 18.63
N LEU A 538 7.28 9.32 19.93
CA LEU A 538 7.90 10.20 20.92
C LEU A 538 9.41 9.96 21.02
N LEU A 539 9.84 8.69 20.98
CA LEU A 539 11.25 8.35 20.97
C LEU A 539 11.94 8.85 19.69
N LEU A 540 11.32 8.65 18.53
CA LEU A 540 11.83 9.16 17.25
C LEU A 540 11.94 10.68 17.28
N GLN A 541 10.89 11.38 17.72
CA GLN A 541 10.90 12.84 17.87
C GLN A 541 12.06 13.28 18.76
N THR A 542 12.22 12.67 19.93
CA THR A 542 13.29 12.99 20.89
C THR A 542 14.67 12.79 20.25
N ALA A 543 14.87 11.67 19.55
CA ALA A 543 16.11 11.36 18.84
C ALA A 543 16.45 12.44 17.80
N VAL A 544 15.48 12.83 16.96
CA VAL A 544 15.67 13.84 15.91
C VAL A 544 15.91 15.24 16.49
N SER A 545 15.16 15.62 17.53
CA SER A 545 15.29 16.94 18.17
C SER A 545 16.64 17.12 18.87
N LEU A 546 17.17 16.08 19.51
CA LEU A 546 18.47 16.13 20.19
C LEU A 546 19.65 16.30 19.23
N VAL A 547 19.49 15.83 18.00
CA VAL A 547 20.53 15.87 16.97
C VAL A 547 20.44 17.16 16.13
N SER A 548 19.24 17.71 15.98
CA SER A 548 18.99 18.99 15.29
C SER A 548 19.63 20.21 16.00
N GLN A 549 20.04 20.06 17.25
CA GLN A 549 20.86 21.05 17.95
C GLN A 549 22.26 21.06 17.34
N LYS A 550 22.48 21.93 16.34
CA LYS A 550 23.78 22.14 15.69
C LYS A 550 24.85 22.52 16.72
N GLY A 551 25.61 21.54 17.21
CA GLY A 551 26.94 21.77 17.72
C GLY A 551 27.93 21.67 16.57
N GLU A 552 28.66 22.75 16.28
CA GLU A 552 29.58 22.83 15.14
C GLU A 552 30.94 22.15 15.39
N SER A 553 31.11 21.44 16.52
CA SER A 553 32.39 20.81 16.86
C SER A 553 32.47 19.36 16.34
N PRO A 554 33.66 18.90 15.88
CA PRO A 554 33.87 17.50 15.51
C PRO A 554 33.50 16.50 16.61
N GLN A 555 33.77 16.85 17.88
CA GLN A 555 33.40 16.01 19.02
C GLN A 555 31.88 15.83 19.12
N THR A 556 31.11 16.90 18.90
CA THR A 556 29.64 16.82 18.91
C THR A 556 29.12 15.92 17.79
N HIS A 557 29.77 15.94 16.63
CA HIS A 557 29.44 15.08 15.49
C HIS A 557 29.67 13.60 15.80
N HIS A 558 30.81 13.28 16.46
CA HIS A 558 31.13 11.93 16.92
C HIS A 558 30.11 11.44 17.95
N ASP A 559 29.84 12.26 18.98
CA ASP A 559 28.92 11.91 20.06
C ASP A 559 27.49 11.66 19.54
N GLN A 560 27.04 12.44 18.56
CA GLN A 560 25.74 12.26 17.91
C GLN A 560 25.66 10.94 17.13
N LEU A 561 26.69 10.59 16.34
CA LEU A 561 26.71 9.31 15.64
C LEU A 561 26.71 8.13 16.62
N LYS A 562 27.52 8.18 17.69
CA LYS A 562 27.49 7.16 18.76
C LYS A 562 26.10 7.02 19.36
N ARG A 563 25.40 8.14 19.58
CA ARG A 563 24.03 8.12 20.10
C ARG A 563 23.07 7.42 19.14
N PHE A 564 23.18 7.64 17.84
CA PHE A 564 22.38 6.89 16.86
C PHE A 564 22.71 5.41 16.83
N MET A 565 23.98 5.01 16.94
CA MET A 565 24.33 3.59 17.02
C MET A 565 23.67 2.93 18.23
N LYS A 566 23.69 3.60 19.40
CA LYS A 566 23.03 3.10 20.62
C LYS A 566 21.50 3.08 20.46
N LEU A 567 20.90 4.08 19.83
CA LEU A 567 19.46 4.08 19.51
C LEU A 567 19.07 2.91 18.60
N CYS A 568 19.80 2.70 17.51
CA CYS A 568 19.55 1.61 16.57
C CYS A 568 19.76 0.23 17.20
N LEU A 569 20.71 0.09 18.13
CA LEU A 569 20.89 -1.12 18.92
C LEU A 569 19.68 -1.42 19.80
N TRP A 570 19.20 -0.41 20.53
CA TRP A 570 18.19 -0.59 21.58
C TRP A 570 16.75 -0.41 21.11
N GLY A 571 16.51 -0.06 19.85
CA GLY A 571 15.18 0.19 19.29
C GLY A 571 14.16 -0.93 19.55
N ASN A 572 14.60 -2.19 19.47
CA ASN A 572 13.82 -3.40 19.76
C ASN A 572 13.37 -3.59 21.23
N LYS A 573 13.68 -2.65 22.13
CA LYS A 573 13.36 -2.73 23.56
C LYS A 573 12.66 -1.49 24.12
N ALA A 574 12.48 -0.46 23.31
CA ALA A 574 11.76 0.75 23.70
C ALA A 574 10.23 0.56 23.78
N ASP A 575 9.74 -0.64 23.48
CA ASP A 575 8.32 -1.01 23.30
C ASP A 575 7.68 -1.73 24.51
N GLY A 576 8.39 -1.86 25.64
CA GLY A 576 7.79 -2.21 26.94
C GLY A 576 7.89 -3.68 27.39
N SER A 577 8.62 -4.54 26.67
CA SER A 577 8.82 -5.94 27.10
C SER A 577 9.80 -6.12 28.27
N ASN A 578 10.52 -5.07 28.69
CA ASN A 578 11.51 -5.15 29.76
C ASN A 578 11.55 -3.85 30.59
N GLN A 579 10.81 -3.83 31.70
CA GLN A 579 10.67 -2.66 32.59
C GLN A 579 12.00 -2.01 33.00
N LYS A 580 13.06 -2.81 33.20
CA LYS A 580 14.40 -2.32 33.58
C LYS A 580 15.12 -1.52 32.48
N VAL A 581 14.72 -1.64 31.21
CA VAL A 581 15.32 -0.89 30.10
C VAL A 581 14.54 0.41 29.81
N MET A 582 13.23 0.44 30.08
CA MET A 582 12.49 1.71 30.18
C MET A 582 13.12 2.62 31.25
N ASP A 583 13.61 2.03 32.35
CA ASP A 583 14.36 2.77 33.37
C ASP A 583 15.72 3.30 32.85
N THR A 584 16.31 2.64 31.85
CA THR A 584 17.57 3.11 31.22
C THR A 584 17.34 4.16 30.13
N MET A 585 16.28 4.04 29.32
CA MET A 585 15.84 5.06 28.38
C MET A 585 14.84 5.99 29.07
N ASN A 586 15.30 6.75 30.07
CA ASN A 586 14.50 7.84 30.59
C ASN A 586 14.37 8.91 29.50
N VAL A 587 13.27 8.87 28.74
CA VAL A 587 12.82 9.99 27.92
C VAL A 587 12.32 11.06 28.89
N THR A 588 13.23 11.91 29.35
CA THR A 588 12.85 13.23 29.85
C THR A 588 12.72 14.15 28.64
N ASP A 589 11.94 15.23 28.75
CA ASP A 589 11.69 16.22 27.67
C ASP A 589 12.97 16.77 26.98
N THR A 590 14.18 16.47 27.48
CA THR A 590 15.45 17.03 27.03
C THR A 590 16.65 16.07 26.97
N SER A 591 16.53 14.76 27.25
CA SER A 591 17.69 13.83 27.16
C SER A 591 17.33 12.36 26.96
N LEU A 592 18.14 11.64 26.17
CA LEU A 592 18.20 10.17 26.12
C LEU A 592 19.46 9.71 26.87
N VAL A 593 19.31 9.21 28.09
CA VAL A 593 20.43 8.60 28.82
C VAL A 593 20.52 7.13 28.41
N PHE A 594 21.74 6.61 28.25
CA PHE A 594 22.00 5.19 28.09
C PHE A 594 22.84 4.74 29.27
N ASP A 595 22.49 3.61 29.87
CA ASP A 595 23.36 2.97 30.83
C ASP A 595 24.45 2.21 30.07
N ASP A 596 25.61 2.85 29.95
CA ASP A 596 26.77 2.28 29.24
C ASP A 596 27.26 0.97 29.89
N GLU A 597 26.89 0.69 31.16
CA GLU A 597 27.18 -0.59 31.81
C GLU A 597 26.43 -1.78 31.19
N LEU A 598 25.39 -1.53 30.38
CA LEU A 598 24.65 -2.56 29.65
C LEU A 598 25.32 -2.98 28.34
N LEU A 599 26.31 -2.23 27.85
CA LEU A 599 27.11 -2.62 26.69
C LEU A 599 28.26 -3.51 27.15
N VAL A 600 28.27 -4.76 26.67
CA VAL A 600 29.40 -5.68 26.95
C VAL A 600 30.57 -5.40 26.01
N VAL A 601 30.27 -4.90 24.81
CA VAL A 601 31.23 -4.48 23.79
C VAL A 601 30.70 -3.21 23.14
N ASP A 602 31.53 -2.17 23.08
CA ASP A 602 31.23 -0.92 22.38
C ASP A 602 32.41 -0.54 21.48
N HIS A 603 32.29 -0.83 20.18
CA HIS A 603 33.27 -0.44 19.17
C HIS A 603 32.89 0.84 18.41
N SER A 604 32.06 1.71 18.99
CA SER A 604 31.55 2.90 18.30
C SER A 604 32.64 3.91 17.92
N ASP A 605 33.70 4.04 18.73
CA ASP A 605 34.88 4.87 18.44
C ASP A 605 35.70 4.33 17.25
N GLU A 606 35.89 3.02 17.20
CA GLU A 606 36.62 2.34 16.13
C GLU A 606 35.89 2.48 14.79
N ILE A 607 34.56 2.42 14.80
CA ILE A 607 33.72 2.60 13.61
C ILE A 607 33.86 4.02 13.06
N ILE A 608 33.78 5.03 13.93
CA ILE A 608 33.97 6.44 13.55
C ILE A 608 35.36 6.63 12.92
N SER A 609 36.40 6.17 13.62
CA SER A 609 37.79 6.27 13.15
C SER A 609 37.98 5.58 11.79
N TYR A 610 37.33 4.44 11.58
CA TYR A 610 37.36 3.72 10.30
C TYR A 610 36.68 4.49 9.17
N LEU A 611 35.50 5.06 9.40
CA LEU A 611 34.80 5.88 8.40
C LEU A 611 35.60 7.12 8.03
N GLU A 612 36.21 7.81 8.99
CA GLU A 612 37.07 8.97 8.73
C GLU A 612 38.32 8.59 7.92
N HIS A 613 38.97 7.49 8.29
CA HIS A 613 40.11 6.96 7.53
C HIS A 613 39.71 6.60 6.09
N LYS A 614 38.58 5.91 5.90
CA LYS A 614 38.08 5.57 4.57
C LYS A 614 37.71 6.80 3.76
N ALA A 615 37.09 7.81 4.38
CA ALA A 615 36.79 9.08 3.73
C ALA A 615 38.08 9.76 3.24
N ALA A 616 39.15 9.73 4.02
CA ALA A 616 40.45 10.26 3.60
C ALA A 616 41.04 9.48 2.40
N GLU A 617 40.93 8.15 2.39
CA GLU A 617 41.38 7.30 1.27
C GLU A 617 40.56 7.52 -0.01
N THR A 618 39.25 7.71 0.11
CA THR A 618 38.32 7.81 -1.03
C THR A 618 38.04 9.24 -1.47
N SER A 619 38.86 10.22 -1.07
CA SER A 619 38.67 11.65 -1.44
C SER A 619 37.32 12.24 -0.98
N GLY A 620 36.84 11.80 0.19
CA GLY A 620 35.70 12.36 0.90
C GLY A 620 34.62 11.32 1.26
N PRO A 621 33.76 11.66 2.23
CA PRO A 621 32.73 10.75 2.75
C PRO A 621 31.65 10.43 1.72
N LYS A 622 31.39 11.31 0.74
CA LYS A 622 30.39 11.09 -0.32
C LYS A 622 30.68 9.87 -1.22
N ASN A 623 31.90 9.33 -1.19
CA ASN A 623 32.25 8.12 -1.91
C ASN A 623 32.06 6.85 -1.06
N LEU A 624 31.78 6.99 0.24
CA LEU A 624 31.51 5.88 1.12
C LEU A 624 30.07 5.41 0.98
N ARG A 625 29.86 4.10 1.19
CA ARG A 625 28.55 3.48 1.16
C ARG A 625 28.34 2.64 2.41
N VAL A 626 27.24 2.88 3.10
CA VAL A 626 26.83 2.10 4.28
C VAL A 626 25.67 1.22 3.87
N GLU A 627 25.69 -0.05 4.25
CA GLU A 627 24.56 -0.96 4.01
C GLU A 627 24.01 -1.49 5.33
N PHE A 628 22.70 -1.45 5.50
CA PHE A 628 22.00 -2.13 6.58
C PHE A 628 21.54 -3.49 6.08
N ILE A 629 21.73 -4.54 6.87
CA ILE A 629 20.97 -5.77 6.77
C ILE A 629 19.94 -5.72 7.89
N CYS A 630 18.70 -5.41 7.51
CA CYS A 630 17.63 -5.04 8.44
C CYS A 630 17.10 -6.24 9.23
N ASP A 631 16.61 -5.96 10.44
CA ASP A 631 15.94 -6.90 11.34
C ASP A 631 14.45 -6.53 11.38
N ASN A 632 13.95 -5.80 12.38
CA ASN A 632 12.52 -5.57 12.58
C ASN A 632 12.00 -4.22 12.09
N VAL A 633 10.72 -4.20 11.75
CA VAL A 633 9.88 -3.00 11.68
C VAL A 633 9.67 -2.41 13.08
N GLY A 634 8.86 -1.37 13.19
CA GLY A 634 8.53 -0.71 14.45
C GLY A 634 9.59 0.31 14.84
N THR A 635 9.87 0.40 16.13
CA THR A 635 10.81 1.36 16.69
C THR A 635 12.23 1.17 16.14
N GLU A 636 12.63 -0.06 15.85
CA GLU A 636 13.93 -0.35 15.23
C GLU A 636 14.07 0.31 13.86
N LEU A 637 13.11 0.07 12.95
CA LEU A 637 13.13 0.67 11.61
C LEU A 637 13.04 2.20 11.66
N LEU A 638 12.26 2.78 12.59
CA LEU A 638 12.19 4.24 12.76
C LEU A 638 13.56 4.84 13.10
N LEU A 639 14.30 4.21 14.00
CA LEU A 639 15.62 4.68 14.43
C LEU A 639 16.71 4.41 13.38
N ASP A 640 16.62 3.29 12.65
CA ASP A 640 17.51 2.99 11.52
C ASP A 640 17.35 4.02 10.39
N LEU A 641 16.11 4.43 10.10
CA LEU A 641 15.82 5.50 9.15
C LEU A 641 16.33 6.87 9.64
N ALA A 642 16.17 7.18 10.92
CA ALA A 642 16.71 8.42 11.49
C ALA A 642 18.25 8.47 11.43
N MET A 643 18.93 7.36 11.74
CA MET A 643 20.38 7.24 11.59
C MET A 643 20.80 7.35 10.11
N THR A 644 20.01 6.79 9.19
CA THR A 644 20.26 6.89 7.75
C THR A 644 20.21 8.32 7.25
N ASP A 645 19.17 9.08 7.61
CA ASP A 645 19.09 10.52 7.32
C ASP A 645 20.29 11.26 7.91
N TYR A 646 20.67 10.96 9.16
CA TYR A 646 21.83 11.58 9.79
C TYR A 646 23.14 11.31 9.04
N LEU A 647 23.40 10.06 8.66
CA LEU A 647 24.59 9.67 7.89
C LEU A 647 24.68 10.38 6.54
N LEU A 648 23.54 10.57 5.86
CA LEU A 648 23.46 11.21 4.54
C LEU A 648 23.53 12.74 4.62
N THR A 649 22.91 13.34 5.64
CA THR A 649 22.81 14.81 5.78
C THR A 649 24.04 15.44 6.43
N HIS A 650 24.82 14.66 7.19
CA HIS A 650 26.01 15.14 7.90
C HIS A 650 27.32 14.58 7.33
N ASP A 651 27.33 14.22 6.04
CA ASP A 651 28.53 13.82 5.30
C ASP A 651 29.32 12.67 5.98
N TRP A 652 28.65 11.63 6.49
CA TRP A 652 29.30 10.38 6.90
C TRP A 652 29.42 9.39 5.74
N CYS A 653 28.46 9.42 4.80
CA CYS A 653 28.48 8.63 3.58
C CYS A 653 27.70 9.32 2.46
N GLY A 654 27.88 8.90 1.20
CA GLY A 654 27.09 9.42 0.08
C GLY A 654 25.87 8.57 -0.29
N LYS A 655 25.83 7.33 0.21
CA LYS A 655 24.78 6.37 -0.12
C LYS A 655 24.57 5.36 1.00
N VAL A 656 23.30 5.09 1.31
CA VAL A 656 22.85 4.03 2.20
C VAL A 656 22.02 3.02 1.43
N THR A 657 22.21 1.72 1.69
CA THR A 657 21.36 0.65 1.15
C THR A 657 20.73 -0.14 2.28
N PHE A 658 19.40 -0.32 2.26
CA PHE A 658 18.69 -1.24 3.13
C PHE A 658 18.51 -2.57 2.42
N ASN A 659 19.11 -3.63 2.95
CA ASN A 659 18.89 -5.01 2.53
C ASN A 659 17.78 -5.60 3.42
N VAL A 660 16.61 -5.83 2.82
CA VAL A 660 15.37 -6.23 3.49
C VAL A 660 14.95 -7.63 3.03
N LYS A 661 14.04 -8.27 3.74
CA LYS A 661 13.52 -9.60 3.38
C LYS A 661 12.64 -9.51 2.12
N ALA A 662 12.72 -10.54 1.27
CA ALA A 662 11.91 -10.67 0.06
C ALA A 662 10.49 -11.18 0.37
N GLU A 663 10.36 -11.95 1.44
CA GLU A 663 9.09 -12.54 1.90
C GLU A 663 8.94 -12.33 3.41
N PRO A 664 7.71 -12.41 3.97
CA PRO A 664 7.51 -12.27 5.40
C PRO A 664 8.29 -13.31 6.21
N LEU A 665 9.03 -12.84 7.21
CA LEU A 665 9.91 -13.66 8.05
C LEU A 665 9.89 -13.12 9.49
N TYR A 666 10.04 -14.00 10.49
CA TYR A 666 10.14 -13.63 11.91
C TYR A 666 9.07 -12.66 12.44
N VAL A 667 7.86 -12.69 11.85
CA VAL A 667 6.74 -11.78 12.15
C VAL A 667 7.01 -10.33 11.77
N SER A 668 8.07 -9.73 12.32
CA SER A 668 8.39 -8.31 12.23
C SER A 668 9.49 -7.95 11.25
N ASP A 669 10.07 -8.90 10.50
CA ASP A 669 11.21 -8.54 9.65
C ASP A 669 10.82 -7.54 8.55
N VAL A 670 11.69 -6.55 8.34
CA VAL A 670 11.50 -5.48 7.35
C VAL A 670 11.49 -6.04 5.93
N MET A 671 10.52 -5.61 5.13
CA MET A 671 10.41 -5.78 3.69
C MET A 671 10.34 -4.41 2.98
N ILE A 672 10.39 -4.39 1.64
CA ILE A 672 10.33 -3.15 0.86
C ILE A 672 9.08 -2.30 1.19
N PRO A 673 7.86 -2.87 1.24
CA PRO A 673 6.67 -2.07 1.55
C PRO A 673 6.73 -1.40 2.92
N ASP A 674 7.33 -2.06 3.92
CA ASP A 674 7.46 -1.53 5.28
C ASP A 674 8.25 -0.20 5.27
N VAL A 675 9.38 -0.13 4.56
CA VAL A 675 10.21 1.08 4.52
C VAL A 675 9.45 2.27 3.90
N HIS A 676 8.75 2.04 2.79
CA HIS A 676 7.98 3.09 2.12
C HIS A 676 6.81 3.58 2.97
N GLU A 677 6.10 2.65 3.63
CA GLU A 677 5.00 2.98 4.52
C GLU A 677 5.46 3.82 5.71
N TYR A 678 6.59 3.48 6.33
CA TYR A 678 7.12 4.22 7.47
C TYR A 678 7.53 5.65 7.09
N ILE A 679 8.14 5.83 5.91
CA ILE A 679 8.47 7.16 5.36
C ILE A 679 7.21 7.98 5.07
N ALA A 680 6.14 7.35 4.56
CA ALA A 680 4.87 8.02 4.32
C ALA A 680 4.16 8.39 5.64
N GLU A 681 4.16 7.49 6.62
CA GLU A 681 3.53 7.68 7.92
C GLU A 681 4.20 8.83 8.71
N MET A 682 5.53 9.00 8.59
CA MET A 682 6.25 10.15 9.16
C MET A 682 5.77 11.49 8.61
N GLN A 683 5.28 11.52 7.36
CA GLN A 683 4.84 12.75 6.68
C GLN A 683 3.39 13.14 7.00
N ARG A 684 2.67 12.33 7.79
CA ARG A 684 1.27 12.65 8.12
C ARG A 684 1.15 13.92 8.97
N PRO A 685 0.09 14.71 8.76
CA PRO A 685 -0.15 15.93 9.55
C PRO A 685 -0.30 15.69 11.06
N THR A 686 -0.58 14.45 11.47
CA THR A 686 -0.67 14.04 12.88
C THR A 686 0.69 13.91 13.57
N ARG A 687 1.79 13.91 12.81
CA ARG A 687 3.16 13.86 13.34
C ARG A 687 3.72 15.25 13.64
N THR A 688 4.73 15.33 14.48
CA THR A 688 5.35 16.63 14.82
C THR A 688 6.13 17.18 13.62
N PRO A 689 6.36 18.50 13.53
CA PRO A 689 7.09 19.10 12.42
C PRO A 689 8.47 18.49 12.17
N GLU A 690 9.18 18.09 13.24
CA GLU A 690 10.51 17.48 13.16
C GLU A 690 10.45 16.10 12.49
N VAL A 691 9.45 15.29 12.83
CA VAL A 691 9.23 13.96 12.23
C VAL A 691 8.76 14.08 10.78
N GLN A 692 7.86 15.03 10.48
CA GLN A 692 7.43 15.30 9.11
C GLN A 692 8.61 15.71 8.22
N GLU A 693 9.50 16.56 8.73
CA GLU A 693 10.67 17.01 7.97
C GLU A 693 11.69 15.88 7.76
N LEU A 694 11.88 15.01 8.76
CA LEU A 694 12.64 13.76 8.57
C LEU A 694 12.02 12.90 7.45
N GLY A 695 10.71 12.67 7.48
CA GLY A 695 10.01 11.88 6.47
C GLY A 695 10.18 12.43 5.05
N LYS A 696 10.12 13.76 4.88
CA LYS A 696 10.37 14.42 3.59
C LYS A 696 11.80 14.23 3.09
N ARG A 697 12.81 14.38 3.96
CA ARG A 697 14.22 14.16 3.59
C ARG A 697 14.48 12.71 3.21
N LEU A 698 13.92 11.76 3.94
CA LEU A 698 14.01 10.33 3.60
C LEU A 698 13.37 10.02 2.25
N ALA A 699 12.18 10.56 1.97
CA ALA A 699 11.53 10.43 0.66
C ALA A 699 12.40 11.00 -0.47
N GLU A 700 13.06 12.14 -0.23
CA GLU A 700 14.01 12.74 -1.16
C GLU A 700 15.27 11.88 -1.36
N HIS A 701 15.82 11.29 -0.29
CA HIS A 701 16.96 10.38 -0.38
C HIS A 701 16.62 9.12 -1.19
N VAL A 702 15.41 8.58 -1.05
CA VAL A 702 14.91 7.47 -1.89
C VAL A 702 14.80 7.93 -3.36
N ARG A 703 14.17 9.08 -3.60
CA ARG A 703 13.97 9.66 -4.94
C ARG A 703 15.29 9.91 -5.67
N THR A 704 16.30 10.38 -4.95
CA THR A 704 17.64 10.69 -5.48
C THR A 704 18.60 9.49 -5.46
N GLN A 705 18.14 8.31 -5.04
CA GLN A 705 18.93 7.07 -4.95
C GLN A 705 20.13 7.16 -3.99
N GLN A 706 20.07 8.08 -3.03
CA GLN A 706 20.97 8.14 -1.88
C GLN A 706 20.58 7.11 -0.81
N LEU A 707 19.28 6.84 -0.65
CA LEU A 707 18.77 5.68 0.08
C LEU A 707 18.20 4.68 -0.94
N VAL A 708 18.73 3.47 -0.96
CA VAL A 708 18.25 2.39 -1.86
C VAL A 708 17.73 1.23 -1.01
N ILE A 709 16.58 0.68 -1.37
CA ILE A 709 15.97 -0.45 -0.67
C ILE A 709 16.04 -1.66 -1.60
N ARG A 710 16.61 -2.77 -1.13
CA ARG A 710 16.83 -3.99 -1.92
C ARG A 710 16.34 -5.21 -1.15
N ALA A 711 15.56 -6.05 -1.82
CA ALA A 711 15.25 -7.39 -1.36
C ALA A 711 16.10 -8.41 -2.13
N ASP A 712 16.41 -9.53 -1.48
CA ASP A 712 17.09 -10.69 -2.06
C ASP A 712 16.60 -11.95 -1.34
N ASP A 713 16.33 -13.02 -2.10
CA ASP A 713 15.84 -14.29 -1.57
C ASP A 713 16.81 -14.90 -0.54
N TYR A 714 18.11 -14.60 -0.65
CA TYR A 714 19.14 -15.03 0.30
C TYR A 714 18.84 -14.61 1.74
N TRP A 715 18.18 -13.46 1.94
CA TRP A 715 17.86 -13.00 3.29
C TRP A 715 16.77 -13.84 3.96
N ASN A 716 15.99 -14.60 3.18
CA ASN A 716 14.95 -15.53 3.63
C ASN A 716 15.44 -16.99 3.72
N MET A 717 16.68 -17.30 3.32
CA MET A 717 17.25 -18.65 3.38
C MET A 717 17.84 -18.99 4.76
N TYR A 718 17.90 -20.30 5.10
CA TYR A 718 18.50 -20.81 6.34
C TYR A 718 20.05 -20.77 6.36
N THR A 719 20.68 -20.29 5.29
CA THR A 719 22.13 -20.36 5.12
C THR A 719 22.89 -19.39 6.02
N TYR A 720 24.08 -19.80 6.45
CA TYR A 720 25.01 -18.96 7.21
C TYR A 720 25.76 -17.99 6.28
N TYR A 721 26.37 -16.93 6.82
CA TYR A 721 27.02 -15.94 5.97
C TYR A 721 28.24 -16.44 5.18
N TRP A 722 28.88 -17.55 5.59
CA TRP A 722 29.92 -18.20 4.77
C TRP A 722 29.37 -19.00 3.58
N GLU A 723 28.05 -19.22 3.53
CA GLU A 723 27.32 -19.83 2.41
C GLU A 723 26.67 -18.77 1.51
N MET A 724 26.97 -17.49 1.73
CA MET A 724 26.45 -16.39 0.90
C MET A 724 26.80 -16.61 -0.58
N PRO A 725 25.86 -16.42 -1.52
CA PRO A 725 26.14 -16.55 -2.95
C PRO A 725 27.31 -15.67 -3.39
N THR A 726 28.13 -16.16 -4.32
CA THR A 726 29.35 -15.46 -4.78
C THR A 726 29.03 -14.10 -5.37
N GLU A 727 27.90 -13.96 -6.07
CA GLU A 727 27.42 -12.71 -6.64
C GLU A 727 27.14 -11.66 -5.56
N LEU A 728 26.48 -12.07 -4.47
CA LEU A 728 26.13 -11.20 -3.34
C LEU A 728 27.39 -10.83 -2.53
N GLN A 729 28.29 -11.78 -2.29
CA GLN A 729 29.58 -11.52 -1.66
C GLN A 729 30.38 -10.49 -2.47
N THR A 730 30.48 -10.69 -3.79
CA THR A 730 31.21 -9.79 -4.70
C THR A 730 30.60 -8.39 -4.71
N ARG A 731 29.27 -8.28 -4.70
CA ARG A 731 28.57 -7.00 -4.61
C ARG A 731 28.92 -6.28 -3.30
N LEU A 732 28.76 -6.95 -2.15
CA LEU A 732 29.03 -6.34 -0.85
C LEU A 732 30.50 -5.91 -0.72
N ALA A 733 31.44 -6.77 -1.14
CA ALA A 733 32.88 -6.45 -1.13
C ALA A 733 33.22 -5.23 -2.00
N LYS A 734 32.53 -5.07 -3.14
CA LYS A 734 32.79 -3.99 -4.10
C LYS A 734 32.07 -2.70 -3.77
N GLU A 735 30.83 -2.78 -3.27
CA GLU A 735 29.96 -1.63 -3.08
C GLU A 735 30.04 -1.07 -1.67
N ALA A 736 30.04 -1.90 -0.63
CA ALA A 736 29.86 -1.46 0.75
C ALA A 736 31.21 -1.12 1.42
N THR A 737 31.28 0.09 2.00
CA THR A 737 32.37 0.52 2.88
C THR A 737 32.22 -0.09 4.28
N LEU A 738 30.98 -0.14 4.78
CA LEU A 738 30.62 -0.71 6.07
C LEU A 738 29.23 -1.34 5.97
N VAL A 739 29.08 -2.55 6.50
CA VAL A 739 27.78 -3.21 6.64
C VAL A 739 27.35 -3.20 8.11
N ILE A 740 26.14 -2.73 8.38
CA ILE A 740 25.50 -2.74 9.69
C ILE A 740 24.54 -3.94 9.72
N LEU A 741 24.86 -4.93 10.55
CA LEU A 741 24.06 -6.12 10.80
C LEU A 741 23.17 -5.85 12.02
N LYS A 742 21.85 -5.84 11.81
CA LYS A 742 20.87 -5.57 12.86
C LYS A 742 20.39 -6.88 13.52
N GLY A 743 20.25 -6.88 14.84
CA GLY A 743 19.48 -7.91 15.54
C GLY A 743 20.21 -9.23 15.83
N ASP A 744 19.48 -10.11 16.53
CA ASP A 744 20.00 -11.42 16.98
C ASP A 744 20.12 -12.43 15.84
N LEU A 745 19.18 -12.40 14.90
CA LEU A 745 19.12 -13.30 13.75
C LEU A 745 20.40 -13.20 12.89
N ASN A 746 20.76 -11.98 12.49
CA ASN A 746 21.94 -11.74 11.68
C ASN A 746 23.23 -12.12 12.43
N TYR A 747 23.27 -11.95 13.76
CA TYR A 747 24.42 -12.39 14.56
C TYR A 747 24.52 -13.92 14.67
N ARG A 748 23.40 -14.62 14.80
CA ARG A 748 23.37 -16.10 14.76
C ARG A 748 23.85 -16.62 13.40
N ARG A 749 23.49 -15.95 12.30
CA ARG A 749 24.00 -16.24 10.95
C ARG A 749 25.51 -16.04 10.82
N LEU A 750 26.08 -15.03 11.49
CA LEU A 750 27.54 -14.83 11.56
C LEU A 750 28.25 -15.99 12.27
N LEU A 751 27.66 -16.52 13.33
CA LEU A 751 28.31 -17.50 14.20
C LEU A 751 27.98 -18.97 13.88
N GLY A 752 27.10 -19.21 12.91
CA GLY A 752 26.67 -20.56 12.59
C GLY A 752 25.61 -21.14 13.51
N ASP A 753 24.96 -20.32 14.32
CA ASP A 753 24.16 -20.76 15.47
C ASP A 753 24.90 -21.78 16.38
N ARG A 754 26.23 -21.59 16.58
CA ARG A 754 27.09 -22.48 17.39
C ARG A 754 27.43 -21.91 18.77
N MET A 755 27.58 -22.80 19.75
CA MET A 755 27.96 -22.48 21.14
C MET A 755 29.49 -22.27 21.27
N TRP A 756 29.98 -21.14 20.79
CA TRP A 756 31.36 -20.72 21.00
C TRP A 756 31.60 -20.32 22.46
N PRO A 757 32.80 -20.56 23.03
CA PRO A 757 33.21 -19.90 24.27
C PRO A 757 33.10 -18.36 24.12
N PRO A 758 32.49 -17.63 25.07
CA PRO A 758 32.32 -16.18 24.97
C PRO A 758 33.61 -15.38 24.74
N SER A 759 34.74 -15.89 25.19
CA SER A 759 36.07 -15.29 25.01
C SER A 759 36.76 -15.64 23.70
N THR A 760 36.13 -16.44 22.85
CA THR A 760 36.65 -16.75 21.50
C THR A 760 36.89 -15.44 20.74
N PRO A 761 38.09 -15.19 20.20
CA PRO A 761 38.36 -13.98 19.43
C PRO A 761 37.44 -13.85 18.21
N VAL A 762 36.90 -12.65 17.97
CA VAL A 762 35.98 -12.38 16.84
C VAL A 762 36.58 -12.75 15.49
N LEU A 763 37.89 -12.53 15.31
CA LEU A 763 38.62 -12.82 14.07
C LEU A 763 38.80 -14.33 13.80
N ASP A 764 38.58 -15.20 14.78
CA ASP A 764 38.67 -16.65 14.58
C ASP A 764 37.38 -17.22 13.99
N VAL A 765 36.26 -16.51 14.16
CA VAL A 765 34.91 -17.00 13.81
C VAL A 765 34.19 -16.19 12.75
N MET A 766 34.49 -14.89 12.61
CA MET A 766 33.83 -14.00 11.64
C MET A 766 34.73 -13.41 10.52
N PRO A 767 35.95 -13.91 10.21
CA PRO A 767 36.84 -13.23 9.27
C PRO A 767 36.40 -13.34 7.80
N TYR A 768 35.38 -14.16 7.51
CA TYR A 768 34.95 -14.51 6.17
C TYR A 768 33.94 -13.52 5.56
N PHE A 769 33.39 -12.59 6.34
CA PHE A 769 32.39 -11.64 5.83
C PHE A 769 33.03 -10.75 4.74
N PRO A 770 32.36 -10.49 3.61
CA PRO A 770 33.00 -9.96 2.40
C PRO A 770 33.57 -8.53 2.52
N THR A 771 33.23 -7.79 3.56
CA THR A 771 33.65 -6.40 3.79
C THR A 771 33.65 -6.08 5.29
N ALA A 772 34.07 -4.87 5.67
CA ALA A 772 33.99 -4.42 7.06
C ALA A 772 32.52 -4.39 7.51
N PHE A 773 32.28 -4.86 8.74
CA PHE A 773 30.93 -4.85 9.30
C PHE A 773 30.92 -4.47 10.78
N VAL A 774 29.74 -4.08 11.25
CA VAL A 774 29.39 -3.95 12.66
C VAL A 774 28.07 -4.67 12.90
N ALA A 775 27.99 -5.42 13.99
CA ALA A 775 26.76 -6.01 14.48
C ALA A 775 26.20 -5.21 15.67
N PHE A 776 24.97 -4.73 15.53
CA PHE A 776 24.18 -4.16 16.62
C PHE A 776 23.25 -5.25 17.14
N ARG A 777 23.56 -5.77 18.33
CA ARG A 777 22.84 -6.92 18.86
C ARG A 777 22.49 -6.78 20.33
N ILE A 778 21.21 -6.96 20.63
CA ILE A 778 20.73 -7.23 21.99
C ILE A 778 20.88 -8.73 22.26
N LEU A 779 21.46 -9.11 23.41
CA LEU A 779 21.73 -10.50 23.76
C LEU A 779 20.45 -11.26 24.13
N LYS A 780 19.84 -11.90 23.12
CA LYS A 780 18.59 -12.68 23.21
C LYS A 780 18.80 -14.20 23.00
N SER A 781 20.01 -14.62 22.68
CA SER A 781 20.39 -16.02 22.51
C SER A 781 21.79 -16.29 23.08
N GLY A 782 22.03 -17.51 23.57
CA GLY A 782 23.23 -17.87 24.35
C GLY A 782 24.59 -17.70 23.64
N LEU A 783 24.58 -17.39 22.34
CA LEU A 783 25.78 -17.17 21.53
C LEU A 783 26.37 -15.80 21.82
N VAL A 784 27.68 -15.69 21.92
CA VAL A 784 28.43 -14.43 21.95
C VAL A 784 29.91 -14.78 21.84
N VAL A 785 30.71 -13.89 21.27
CA VAL A 785 32.18 -14.05 21.18
C VAL A 785 32.87 -12.71 21.42
N GLY A 786 34.18 -12.73 21.62
CA GLY A 786 35.01 -11.55 21.76
C GLY A 786 34.86 -10.82 23.10
N ILE A 787 34.32 -11.48 24.13
CA ILE A 787 34.18 -10.90 25.46
C ILE A 787 35.43 -11.22 26.30
N PRO A 788 36.08 -10.23 26.94
CA PRO A 788 37.22 -10.49 27.82
C PRO A 788 36.88 -11.51 28.92
N GLU A 789 37.78 -12.46 29.19
CA GLU A 789 37.55 -13.56 30.15
C GLU A 789 37.10 -13.05 31.52
N GLU A 790 37.71 -11.96 32.01
CA GLU A 790 37.34 -11.31 33.28
C GLU A 790 35.88 -10.80 33.30
N THR A 791 35.41 -10.30 32.15
CA THR A 791 34.03 -9.82 31.99
C THR A 791 33.07 -11.00 31.93
N VAL A 792 33.46 -12.09 31.27
CA VAL A 792 32.68 -13.35 31.24
C VAL A 792 32.53 -13.89 32.67
N GLU A 793 33.64 -14.09 33.39
CA GLU A 793 33.62 -14.60 34.77
C GLU A 793 32.75 -13.76 35.70
N ARG A 794 32.84 -12.43 35.59
CA ARG A 794 32.00 -11.51 36.36
C ARG A 794 30.52 -11.66 36.01
N LEU A 795 30.18 -11.69 34.71
CA LEU A 795 28.79 -11.79 34.28
C LEU A 795 28.15 -13.15 34.58
N GLU A 796 28.90 -14.25 34.44
CA GLU A 796 28.45 -15.59 34.86
C GLU A 796 28.10 -15.64 36.36
N LYS A 797 28.82 -14.88 37.17
CA LYS A 797 28.57 -14.79 38.61
C LYS A 797 27.40 -13.86 38.96
N ASP A 798 27.35 -12.67 38.36
CA ASP A 798 26.46 -11.59 38.77
C ASP A 798 25.08 -11.66 38.08
N ASP A 799 25.00 -12.22 36.86
CA ASP A 799 23.77 -12.41 36.09
C ASP A 799 23.87 -13.66 35.21
N PRO A 800 23.64 -14.87 35.74
CA PRO A 800 23.83 -16.13 35.01
C PRO A 800 23.08 -16.24 33.66
N ASP A 801 22.01 -15.47 33.48
CA ASP A 801 21.20 -15.44 32.25
C ASP A 801 21.58 -14.29 31.29
N TRP A 802 22.71 -13.60 31.52
CA TRP A 802 23.08 -12.36 30.82
C TRP A 802 23.13 -12.47 29.29
N ARG A 803 23.33 -13.69 28.78
CA ARG A 803 23.45 -13.98 27.34
C ARG A 803 22.11 -14.00 26.60
N TYR A 804 20.99 -14.21 27.29
CA TYR A 804 19.68 -14.36 26.64
C TYR A 804 18.53 -13.66 27.37
N ASN A 805 18.77 -13.01 28.51
CA ASN A 805 17.74 -12.23 29.21
C ASN A 805 17.44 -10.87 28.55
N GLY A 806 18.12 -10.54 27.45
CA GLY A 806 17.96 -9.32 26.67
C GLY A 806 18.54 -8.06 27.31
N LYS A 807 19.00 -8.08 28.57
CA LYS A 807 19.35 -6.84 29.30
C LYS A 807 20.61 -6.14 28.76
N ARG A 808 21.44 -6.85 28.00
CA ARG A 808 22.74 -6.37 27.51
C ARG A 808 22.81 -6.36 26.00
N GLY A 809 23.72 -5.56 25.47
CA GLY A 809 23.93 -5.43 24.04
C GLY A 809 25.41 -5.34 23.66
N THR A 810 25.68 -5.47 22.37
CA THR A 810 27.00 -5.32 21.78
C THR A 810 26.92 -4.45 20.53
N ILE A 811 27.86 -3.52 20.41
CA ILE A 811 28.25 -2.86 19.16
C ILE A 811 29.61 -3.47 18.80
N GLN A 812 29.62 -4.57 18.07
CA GLN A 812 30.82 -5.36 17.79
C GLN A 812 31.17 -5.30 16.31
N SER A 813 32.39 -4.87 15.99
CA SER A 813 32.85 -4.65 14.62
C SER A 813 34.05 -5.53 14.23
N VAL A 814 34.14 -5.82 12.92
CA VAL A 814 35.33 -6.35 12.24
C VAL A 814 35.64 -5.41 11.08
N LEU A 815 36.69 -4.59 11.25
CA LEU A 815 37.00 -3.46 10.36
C LEU A 815 38.16 -3.73 9.38
N LYS A 816 38.69 -4.96 9.37
CA LYS A 816 39.70 -5.41 8.40
C LYS A 816 38.98 -6.18 7.30
N ALA A 817 39.23 -5.83 6.03
CA ALA A 817 38.77 -6.66 4.91
C ALA A 817 39.39 -8.06 5.03
N ALA A 818 38.58 -9.10 4.83
CA ALA A 818 39.05 -10.48 4.71
C ALA A 818 40.17 -10.56 3.63
N PRO A 819 41.16 -11.46 3.77
CA PRO A 819 42.08 -11.75 2.67
C PRO A 819 41.28 -12.07 1.41
N GLN A 820 41.65 -11.50 0.27
CA GLN A 820 40.98 -11.75 -1.02
C GLN A 820 40.90 -13.26 -1.26
N LEU A 821 39.68 -13.78 -1.43
CA LEU A 821 39.38 -15.16 -1.82
C LEU A 821 39.84 -15.45 -3.25
#